data_AF-A0A371CLM4-F1
#
_entry.id   AF-A0A371CLM4-F1
#
_cell.length_a   1.000
_cell.length_b   1.000
_cell.length_c   1.000
_cell.angle_alpha   90.00
_cell.angle_beta   90.00
_cell.angle_gamma   90.00
#
_symmetry.space_group_name_H-M   'P 1'
#
loop_
_entity.id
_entity.type
_entity.pdbx_description
1 polymer ?
#
loop_
_entity_poly.entity_id
_entity_poly.type
_entity_poly.pdbx_seq_one_letter_code
_entity_poly.pdbx_strand_id
1 'polypeptide(L)'
;MFYDIIFGRLTTVDRELTARCIPIMNRADPELIMYVQYYIDQQCDAERGETYKLAKQFGQQFTDNCREVVGQPPLYKDITFPTAPHTEVTEKGDIVYKEVVCENVRKLEAYVEEMASGDTIVVPTNIQKIQEDVLKLWNIVKTQPEISKEQKNRIKALYEGVVRSLHKRPESRTRHGAPRSRRSSSQFLRPQISNVASVTADKVPLLHLKRKVGTNWEYSSNLTGVYLDILHEIATYGTTFKDKNALLTGVGKGSIGVEILKGLLSGGAHVVITTSRYSRPTVAYYQGIFQRFSSKGSASALTVVPFNQGSKQDVEALVDYIYSTLSLDLDYILPLAAVPENGREIDGLDDKSELAHRIMLVNLLRLLGVVKNKKASRHFVTRPTQVILPLSPNHGLFGNDGLYSESKISLETLFNPWNSESWGEYLCLAGAVIGWTRGTGLMEATNTVAHELEGHGVPTFSAKEMAFNILGLMHPLLFSITQVEPIWADLNGGMDRLPDLADITTRIRTDLAKKSELRRSIARDNAADFKIINGVQAERVLQTVSVMPRANFQFSFPPLEPAESLENLSQLRGMIDLEKVVVVTGFAEVGPWGSSRTRWEMEARGEFTIEGCIEMAWMMGYIKHFDGRLKDGSLYVGWVDAKSGEPVDDKDDVRGRYEKDILNHAGVRLIEPELFRGYDPKKKVFNQEIELLHEPFEVSQVEAGKFKHEHGDKCDIWAGDGDQWFVKFKKGARVFVPKAFKFSRLVAGQIPTGWDAGRYGIPADIITQVCDALLSGKLAGGFGEEGLYEFVNMEAISNAAMELAMGH
;
A
#
# COMPACT_ATOMS: atom_id res chain seq x y z
N MET A 1 8.56 -17.79 -5.38
CA MET A 1 9.14 -18.64 -4.30
C MET A 1 10.12 -19.66 -4.86
N PHE A 2 9.71 -20.64 -5.68
CA PHE A 2 10.63 -21.64 -6.25
C PHE A 2 11.87 -21.02 -6.93
N TYR A 3 11.66 -20.14 -7.92
CA TYR A 3 12.76 -19.41 -8.56
C TYR A 3 13.49 -18.45 -7.61
N ASP A 4 12.83 -17.92 -6.58
CA ASP A 4 13.51 -17.07 -5.59
C ASP A 4 14.56 -17.86 -4.79
N ILE A 5 14.30 -19.14 -4.50
CA ILE A 5 15.29 -20.04 -3.87
C ILE A 5 16.42 -20.34 -4.85
N ILE A 6 16.10 -20.66 -6.11
CA ILE A 6 17.10 -21.00 -7.15
C ILE A 6 18.06 -19.84 -7.39
N PHE A 7 17.55 -18.61 -7.52
CA PHE A 7 18.35 -17.40 -7.74
C PHE A 7 18.96 -16.83 -6.45
N GLY A 8 18.84 -17.52 -5.32
CA GLY A 8 19.42 -17.08 -4.04
C GLY A 8 18.79 -15.82 -3.44
N ARG A 9 17.60 -15.43 -3.91
CA ARG A 9 16.82 -14.32 -3.32
C ARG A 9 16.18 -14.71 -1.98
N LEU A 10 16.00 -16.02 -1.75
CA LEU A 10 15.55 -16.59 -0.47
C LEU A 10 16.50 -17.70 -0.04
N THR A 11 16.98 -17.61 1.20
CA THR A 11 17.86 -18.61 1.83
C THR A 11 17.13 -19.34 2.97
N THR A 12 17.70 -20.44 3.47
CA THR A 12 17.14 -21.21 4.60
C THR A 12 17.13 -20.45 5.93
N VAL A 13 17.90 -19.36 6.02
CA VAL A 13 17.99 -18.49 7.20
C VAL A 13 16.85 -17.47 7.22
N ASP A 14 16.25 -17.18 6.06
CA ASP A 14 15.24 -16.15 5.93
C ASP A 14 13.88 -16.63 6.43
N ARG A 15 13.41 -16.05 7.54
CA ARG A 15 12.02 -16.23 7.99
C ARG A 15 11.00 -15.78 6.94
N GLU A 16 11.42 -14.97 5.98
CA GLU A 16 10.60 -14.62 4.82
C GLU A 16 10.17 -15.87 4.03
N LEU A 17 11.02 -16.90 3.95
CA LEU A 17 10.67 -18.18 3.34
C LEU A 17 9.48 -18.82 4.08
N THR A 18 9.56 -18.91 5.41
CA THR A 18 8.48 -19.45 6.23
C THR A 18 7.22 -18.58 6.13
N ALA A 19 7.37 -17.26 6.06
CA ALA A 19 6.25 -16.32 6.01
C ALA A 19 5.50 -16.41 4.69
N ARG A 20 6.19 -16.77 3.60
CA ARG A 20 5.59 -17.04 2.29
C ARG A 20 4.96 -18.43 2.22
N CYS A 21 5.42 -19.40 3.00
CA CYS A 21 4.86 -20.75 3.00
C CYS A 21 3.48 -20.82 3.64
N ILE A 22 3.26 -20.12 4.75
CA ILE A 22 1.99 -20.16 5.49
C ILE A 22 0.80 -19.76 4.59
N PRO A 23 0.82 -18.65 3.84
CA PRO A 23 -0.28 -18.33 2.93
C PRO A 23 -0.48 -19.31 1.77
N ILE A 24 0.57 -20.01 1.32
CA ILE A 24 0.42 -21.05 0.29
C ILE A 24 -0.20 -22.30 0.91
N MET A 25 0.21 -22.69 2.12
CA MET A 25 -0.41 -23.78 2.89
C MET A 25 -1.90 -23.49 3.18
N ASN A 26 -2.25 -22.25 3.52
CA ASN A 26 -3.64 -21.82 3.69
C ASN A 26 -4.48 -21.91 2.40
N ARG A 27 -3.83 -22.11 1.24
CA ARG A 27 -4.45 -22.30 -0.08
C ARG A 27 -4.30 -23.73 -0.60
N ALA A 28 -3.79 -24.65 0.22
CA ALA A 28 -3.51 -26.01 -0.21
C ALA A 28 -4.77 -26.73 -0.73
N ASP A 29 -4.67 -27.20 -1.97
CA ASP A 29 -5.65 -28.07 -2.59
C ASP A 29 -4.96 -29.19 -3.37
N PRO A 30 -5.69 -30.26 -3.74
CA PRO A 30 -5.10 -31.37 -4.47
C PRO A 30 -4.42 -30.96 -5.79
N GLU A 31 -4.94 -29.94 -6.48
CA GLU A 31 -4.40 -29.45 -7.76
C GLU A 31 -3.07 -28.71 -7.56
N LEU A 32 -2.97 -27.87 -6.53
CA LEU A 32 -1.76 -27.17 -6.12
C LEU A 32 -0.69 -28.16 -5.70
N ILE A 33 -1.04 -29.21 -4.97
CA ILE A 33 -0.09 -30.26 -4.56
C ILE A 33 0.44 -30.98 -5.79
N MET A 34 -0.43 -31.35 -6.74
CA MET A 34 0.00 -31.98 -7.99
C MET A 34 0.91 -31.05 -8.81
N TYR A 35 0.56 -29.77 -8.89
CA TYR A 35 1.36 -28.75 -9.56
C TYR A 35 2.75 -28.60 -8.92
N VAL A 36 2.82 -28.46 -7.60
CA VAL A 36 4.09 -28.33 -6.88
C VAL A 36 4.92 -29.60 -7.04
N GLN A 37 4.34 -30.78 -6.86
CA GLN A 37 5.04 -32.06 -7.02
C GLN A 37 5.61 -32.22 -8.43
N TYR A 38 4.85 -31.87 -9.48
CA TYR A 38 5.35 -31.89 -10.87
C TYR A 38 6.59 -31.02 -11.05
N TYR A 39 6.59 -29.78 -10.55
CA TYR A 39 7.75 -28.90 -10.65
C TYR A 39 8.96 -29.41 -9.86
N ILE A 40 8.75 -29.97 -8.67
CA ILE A 40 9.83 -30.52 -7.84
C ILE A 40 10.42 -31.80 -8.45
N ASP A 41 9.59 -32.66 -9.04
CA ASP A 41 10.06 -33.93 -9.61
C ASP A 41 10.67 -33.77 -11.00
N GLN A 42 9.99 -33.05 -11.89
CA GLN A 42 10.34 -32.98 -13.32
C GLN A 42 11.26 -31.82 -13.68
N GLN A 43 11.16 -30.69 -12.97
CA GLN A 43 11.89 -29.46 -13.32
C GLN A 43 13.06 -29.17 -12.38
N CYS A 44 13.07 -29.74 -11.18
CA CYS A 44 14.12 -29.52 -10.20
C CYS A 44 15.20 -30.60 -10.28
N ASP A 45 16.21 -30.33 -11.11
CA ASP A 45 17.42 -31.13 -11.20
C ASP A 45 18.45 -30.69 -10.14
N ALA A 46 18.71 -31.57 -9.17
CA ALA A 46 19.61 -31.28 -8.06
C ALA A 46 21.09 -31.22 -8.47
N GLU A 47 21.45 -31.72 -9.65
CA GLU A 47 22.83 -31.72 -10.14
C GLU A 47 23.28 -30.35 -10.66
N ARG A 48 22.33 -29.44 -10.95
CA ARG A 48 22.61 -28.08 -11.44
C ARG A 48 23.25 -27.15 -10.42
N GLY A 49 23.16 -27.45 -9.13
CA GLY A 49 23.79 -26.65 -8.08
C GLY A 49 23.14 -26.78 -6.71
N GLU A 50 23.78 -26.18 -5.70
CA GLU A 50 23.33 -26.25 -4.30
C GLU A 50 21.94 -25.63 -4.10
N THR A 51 21.61 -24.56 -4.81
CA THR A 51 20.30 -23.89 -4.72
C THR A 51 19.17 -24.76 -5.28
N TYR A 52 19.42 -25.55 -6.33
CA TYR A 52 18.46 -26.52 -6.85
C TYR A 52 18.26 -27.70 -5.89
N LYS A 53 19.35 -28.21 -5.31
CA LYS A 53 19.27 -29.26 -4.28
C LYS A 53 18.45 -28.78 -3.07
N LEU A 54 18.68 -27.55 -2.63
CA LEU A 54 17.91 -26.91 -1.58
C LEU A 54 16.44 -26.76 -1.98
N ALA A 55 16.15 -26.27 -3.18
CA ALA A 55 14.78 -26.12 -3.68
C ALA A 55 14.03 -27.46 -3.73
N LYS A 56 14.71 -28.55 -4.11
CA LYS A 56 14.12 -29.90 -4.13
C LYS A 56 13.79 -30.42 -2.73
N GLN A 57 14.75 -30.33 -1.80
CA GLN A 57 14.55 -30.77 -0.41
C GLN A 57 13.43 -29.96 0.27
N PHE A 58 13.48 -28.65 0.14
CA PHE A 58 12.48 -27.76 0.71
C PHE A 58 11.12 -27.95 0.06
N GLY A 59 11.07 -28.08 -1.26
CA GLY A 59 9.85 -28.30 -2.03
C GLY A 59 9.14 -29.61 -1.65
N GLN A 60 9.90 -30.69 -1.40
CA GLN A 60 9.33 -31.94 -0.92
C GLN A 60 8.73 -31.77 0.48
N GLN A 61 9.49 -31.19 1.42
CA GLN A 61 9.00 -30.91 2.77
C GLN A 61 7.74 -30.01 2.75
N PHE A 62 7.74 -28.99 1.90
CA PHE A 62 6.60 -28.09 1.72
C PHE A 62 5.38 -28.83 1.18
N THR A 63 5.56 -29.76 0.24
CA THR A 63 4.48 -30.58 -0.32
C THR A 63 3.88 -31.51 0.73
N ASP A 64 4.72 -32.11 1.58
CA ASP A 64 4.27 -32.96 2.69
C ASP A 64 3.47 -32.15 3.71
N ASN A 65 3.95 -30.96 4.07
CA ASN A 65 3.19 -30.03 4.92
C ASN A 65 1.85 -29.64 4.28
N CYS A 66 1.81 -29.40 2.96
CA CYS A 66 0.57 -29.09 2.25
C CYS A 66 -0.42 -30.25 2.31
N ARG A 67 0.04 -31.51 2.19
CA ARG A 67 -0.82 -32.70 2.31
C ARG A 67 -1.48 -32.80 3.67
N GLU A 68 -0.76 -32.47 4.75
CA GLU A 68 -1.29 -32.52 6.11
C GLU A 68 -2.35 -31.44 6.40
N VAL A 69 -2.23 -30.25 5.80
CA VAL A 69 -3.16 -29.14 6.02
C VAL A 69 -4.37 -29.17 5.08
N VAL A 70 -4.38 -30.02 4.05
CA VAL A 70 -5.54 -30.15 3.15
C VAL A 70 -6.78 -30.54 3.97
N GLY A 71 -7.82 -29.73 3.86
CA GLY A 71 -9.08 -29.93 4.59
C GLY A 71 -9.12 -29.29 5.98
N GLN A 72 -8.00 -28.77 6.48
CA GLN A 72 -7.97 -27.99 7.72
C GLN A 72 -8.38 -26.53 7.47
N PRO A 73 -8.98 -25.83 8.45
CA PRO A 73 -9.24 -24.41 8.36
C PRO A 73 -7.95 -23.59 8.18
N PRO A 74 -7.98 -22.50 7.39
CA PRO A 74 -6.82 -21.64 7.23
C PRO A 74 -6.52 -20.86 8.52
N LEU A 75 -5.24 -20.58 8.74
CA LEU A 75 -4.73 -20.01 9.98
C LEU A 75 -4.01 -18.68 9.73
N TYR A 76 -4.36 -17.66 10.51
CA TYR A 76 -3.52 -16.51 10.73
C TYR A 76 -2.41 -16.87 11.71
N LYS A 77 -1.16 -16.72 11.26
CA LYS A 77 0.02 -16.85 12.11
C LYS A 77 1.09 -15.87 11.62
N ASP A 78 1.43 -14.91 12.47
CA ASP A 78 2.54 -14.00 12.20
C ASP A 78 3.84 -14.59 12.77
N ILE A 79 4.88 -14.56 11.95
CA ILE A 79 6.21 -15.09 12.27
C ILE A 79 7.31 -14.03 12.07
N THR A 80 6.91 -12.79 11.77
CA THR A 80 7.82 -11.68 11.58
C THR A 80 8.57 -11.38 12.86
N PHE A 81 9.74 -10.77 12.72
CA PHE A 81 10.52 -10.35 13.87
C PHE A 81 9.86 -9.13 14.50
N PRO A 82 9.61 -9.13 15.82
CA PRO A 82 9.30 -7.91 16.55
C PRO A 82 10.41 -6.88 16.34
N THR A 83 10.04 -5.62 16.16
CA THR A 83 10.99 -4.53 15.87
C THR A 83 10.86 -3.41 16.88
N ALA A 84 11.99 -2.81 17.23
CA ALA A 84 12.10 -1.68 18.14
C ALA A 84 12.50 -0.41 17.36
N PRO A 85 12.08 0.77 17.83
CA PRO A 85 12.51 2.04 17.25
C PRO A 85 13.98 2.29 17.57
N HIS A 86 14.73 2.75 16.58
CA HIS A 86 16.08 3.25 16.77
C HIS A 86 16.24 4.60 16.07
N THR A 87 16.54 5.64 16.87
CA THR A 87 16.79 6.98 16.36
C THR A 87 18.23 7.36 16.64
N GLU A 88 18.96 7.68 15.58
CA GLU A 88 20.34 8.16 15.68
C GLU A 88 20.47 9.55 15.02
N VAL A 89 21.30 10.41 15.60
CA VAL A 89 21.77 11.62 14.92
C VAL A 89 23.11 11.26 14.30
N THR A 90 23.28 11.48 12.99
CA THR A 90 24.54 11.22 12.28
C THR A 90 25.61 12.25 12.65
N GLU A 91 26.86 12.01 12.26
CA GLU A 91 27.95 13.00 12.45
C GLU A 91 27.69 14.30 11.68
N LYS A 92 26.99 14.23 10.54
CA LYS A 92 26.59 15.38 9.74
C LYS A 92 25.39 16.15 10.32
N GLY A 93 24.79 15.63 11.40
CA GLY A 93 23.62 16.22 12.05
C GLY A 93 22.28 15.80 11.45
N ASP A 94 22.22 14.77 10.62
CA ASP A 94 20.95 14.24 10.12
C ASP A 94 20.29 13.33 11.16
N ILE A 95 18.99 13.48 11.39
CA ILE A 95 18.23 12.60 12.29
C ILE A 95 17.68 11.44 11.47
N VAL A 96 18.18 10.23 11.75
CA VAL A 96 17.81 9.01 11.02
C VAL A 96 17.05 8.08 11.96
N TYR A 97 15.85 7.70 11.54
CA TYR A 97 15.02 6.72 12.24
C TYR A 97 15.01 5.41 11.46
N LYS A 98 15.17 4.29 12.17
CA LYS A 98 15.12 2.93 11.62
C LYS A 98 14.37 2.01 12.59
N GLU A 99 13.69 1.03 12.03
CA GLU A 99 13.14 -0.12 12.76
C GLU A 99 14.21 -1.21 12.84
N VAL A 100 14.61 -1.61 14.05
CA VAL A 100 15.65 -2.61 14.27
C VAL A 100 15.04 -3.82 14.94
N VAL A 101 15.49 -5.03 14.59
CA VAL A 101 15.00 -6.26 15.23
C VAL A 101 15.34 -6.24 16.72
N CYS A 102 14.36 -6.52 17.58
CA CYS A 102 14.57 -6.58 19.03
C CYS A 102 15.60 -7.66 19.38
N GLU A 103 16.67 -7.31 20.10
CA GLU A 103 17.73 -8.26 20.47
C GLU A 103 17.21 -9.40 21.36
N ASN A 104 16.30 -9.06 22.27
CA ASN A 104 15.77 -9.97 23.29
C ASN A 104 14.49 -10.72 22.85
N VAL A 105 13.82 -10.29 21.78
CA VAL A 105 12.49 -10.78 21.37
C VAL A 105 12.53 -11.27 19.94
N ARG A 106 12.73 -12.58 19.75
CA ARG A 106 12.89 -13.16 18.41
C ARG A 106 11.60 -13.72 17.81
N LYS A 107 10.52 -13.81 18.58
CA LYS A 107 9.23 -14.34 18.12
C LYS A 107 8.07 -13.73 18.91
N LEU A 108 6.86 -13.87 18.39
CA LEU A 108 5.67 -13.37 19.05
C LEU A 108 5.37 -14.09 20.37
N GLU A 109 5.76 -15.36 20.56
CA GLU A 109 5.61 -16.02 21.87
C GLU A 109 6.40 -15.27 22.95
N ALA A 110 7.66 -14.89 22.64
CA ALA A 110 8.50 -14.11 23.55
C ALA A 110 7.97 -12.68 23.75
N TYR A 111 7.34 -12.10 22.73
CA TYR A 111 6.66 -10.80 22.84
C TYR A 111 5.50 -10.88 23.85
N VAL A 112 4.67 -11.93 23.78
CA VAL A 112 3.56 -12.13 24.72
C VAL A 112 4.08 -12.30 26.15
N GLU A 113 5.16 -13.07 26.35
CA GLU A 113 5.83 -13.21 27.65
C GLU A 113 6.34 -11.87 28.20
N GLU A 114 6.95 -11.03 27.36
CA GLU A 114 7.41 -9.70 27.74
C GLU A 114 6.25 -8.79 28.15
N MET A 115 5.17 -8.76 27.35
CA MET A 115 3.97 -7.97 27.64
C MET A 115 3.26 -8.43 28.92
N ALA A 116 3.33 -9.72 29.25
CA ALA A 116 2.81 -10.30 30.49
C ALA A 116 3.64 -9.91 31.73
N SER A 117 4.96 -9.71 31.57
CA SER A 117 5.90 -9.51 32.69
C SER A 117 5.77 -8.15 33.39
N GLY A 118 5.35 -7.10 32.67
CA GLY A 118 5.06 -5.77 33.23
C GLY A 118 6.25 -5.01 33.82
N ASP A 119 7.49 -5.42 33.53
CA ASP A 119 8.69 -5.08 34.33
C ASP A 119 9.41 -3.76 33.99
N THR A 120 8.89 -2.90 33.10
CA THR A 120 9.69 -1.82 32.50
C THR A 120 9.53 -0.42 33.11
N ILE A 121 8.41 -0.11 33.79
CA ILE A 121 8.20 1.25 34.31
C ILE A 121 8.74 1.35 35.73
N VAL A 122 10.00 1.76 35.84
CA VAL A 122 10.55 2.34 37.07
C VAL A 122 9.88 3.69 37.23
N VAL A 123 8.72 3.75 37.87
CA VAL A 123 8.19 5.04 38.34
C VAL A 123 9.23 5.57 39.32
N PRO A 124 9.91 6.70 39.06
CA PRO A 124 10.73 7.32 40.07
C PRO A 124 9.77 8.03 41.02
N THR A 125 8.99 7.26 41.79
CA THR A 125 8.41 7.78 43.01
C THR A 125 9.59 8.13 43.89
N ASN A 126 9.97 9.41 43.88
CA ASN A 126 10.93 9.94 44.81
C ASN A 126 10.23 9.94 46.18
N ILE A 127 10.25 8.78 46.85
CA ILE A 127 9.62 8.56 48.16
C ILE A 127 10.11 9.61 49.14
N GLN A 128 11.36 10.10 48.98
CA GLN A 128 11.90 11.19 49.78
C GLN A 128 11.18 12.52 49.54
N LYS A 129 10.86 12.86 48.27
CA LYS A 129 10.08 14.07 47.94
C LYS A 129 8.64 13.99 48.43
N ILE A 130 7.98 12.84 48.26
CA ILE A 130 6.63 12.60 48.80
C ILE A 130 6.65 12.70 50.33
N GLN A 131 7.66 12.14 50.97
CA GLN A 131 7.85 12.23 52.41
C GLN A 131 8.11 13.67 52.86
N GLU A 132 8.90 14.45 52.12
CA GLU A 132 9.15 15.88 52.38
C GLU A 132 7.91 16.75 52.20
N ASP A 133 7.12 16.54 51.15
CA ASP A 133 5.92 17.34 50.87
C ASP A 133 4.78 17.00 51.84
N VAL A 134 4.66 15.72 52.23
CA VAL A 134 3.76 15.30 53.31
C VAL A 134 4.24 15.84 54.67
N LEU A 135 5.56 15.93 54.91
CA LEU A 135 6.13 16.60 56.10
C LEU A 135 5.85 18.10 56.12
N LYS A 136 5.94 18.79 54.98
CA LYS A 136 5.59 20.22 54.86
C LYS A 136 4.10 20.42 55.13
N LEU A 137 3.23 19.61 54.54
CA LEU A 137 1.79 19.61 54.81
C LEU A 137 1.48 19.39 56.30
N TRP A 138 2.12 18.40 56.93
CA TRP A 138 1.97 18.15 58.35
C TRP A 138 2.43 19.33 59.21
N ASN A 139 3.56 19.96 58.87
CA ASN A 139 4.06 21.13 59.58
C ASN A 139 3.12 22.33 59.44
N ILE A 140 2.50 22.55 58.28
CA ILE A 140 1.50 23.61 58.05
C ILE A 140 0.23 23.35 58.88
N VAL A 141 -0.27 22.11 58.88
CA VAL A 141 -1.45 21.71 59.67
C VAL A 141 -1.18 21.81 61.17
N LYS A 142 0.06 21.55 61.60
CA LYS A 142 0.47 21.66 63.00
C LYS A 142 0.51 23.12 63.47
N THR A 143 0.98 24.05 62.63
CA THR A 143 1.15 25.47 62.95
C THR A 143 -0.13 26.30 62.85
N GLN A 144 -1.17 25.82 62.17
CA GLN A 144 -2.47 26.50 62.15
C GLN A 144 -3.20 26.41 63.52
N PRO A 145 -3.57 27.54 64.13
CA PRO A 145 -4.26 27.58 65.43
C PRO A 145 -5.76 27.25 65.35
N GLU A 146 -6.35 27.26 64.15
CA GLU A 146 -7.79 27.02 63.91
C GLU A 146 -8.18 25.53 63.95
N ILE A 147 -7.21 24.61 63.94
CA ILE A 147 -7.46 23.16 63.91
C ILE A 147 -7.45 22.60 65.34
N SER A 148 -8.55 21.94 65.72
CA SER A 148 -8.70 21.34 67.05
C SER A 148 -7.67 20.22 67.33
N LYS A 149 -7.35 19.99 68.61
CA LYS A 149 -6.39 18.94 69.03
C LYS A 149 -6.81 17.53 68.59
N GLU A 150 -8.10 17.23 68.54
CA GLU A 150 -8.60 15.94 68.06
C GLU A 150 -8.40 15.75 66.55
N GLN A 151 -8.61 16.80 65.75
CA GLN A 151 -8.32 16.78 64.31
C GLN A 151 -6.82 16.62 64.05
N LYS A 152 -5.96 17.30 64.83
CA LYS A 152 -4.51 17.12 64.74
C LYS A 152 -4.09 15.66 65.02
N ASN A 153 -4.71 15.01 66.02
CA ASN A 153 -4.41 13.61 66.34
C ASN A 153 -4.91 12.63 65.27
N ARG A 154 -6.07 12.86 64.66
CA ARG A 154 -6.55 12.06 63.52
C ARG A 154 -5.66 12.19 62.28
N ILE A 155 -5.22 13.41 61.97
CA ILE A 155 -4.32 13.66 60.84
C ILE A 155 -2.94 13.04 61.10
N LYS A 156 -2.46 13.05 62.36
CA LYS A 156 -1.24 12.35 62.76
C LYS A 156 -1.33 10.84 62.54
N ALA A 157 -2.45 10.23 62.91
CA ALA A 157 -2.67 8.79 62.71
C ALA A 157 -2.74 8.41 61.22
N LEU A 158 -3.36 9.26 60.39
CA LEU A 158 -3.35 9.11 58.93
C LEU A 158 -1.93 9.25 58.35
N TYR A 159 -1.15 10.23 58.82
CA TYR A 159 0.26 10.42 58.46
C TYR A 159 1.11 9.19 58.79
N GLU A 160 1.01 8.67 60.02
CA GLU A 160 1.75 7.47 60.45
C GLU A 160 1.34 6.22 59.64
N GLY A 161 0.06 6.11 59.26
CA GLY A 161 -0.45 5.07 58.36
C GLY A 161 0.16 5.14 56.95
N VAL A 162 0.20 6.32 56.36
CA VAL A 162 0.78 6.56 55.02
C VAL A 162 2.29 6.28 55.04
N VAL A 163 3.03 6.78 56.03
CA VAL A 163 4.48 6.54 56.16
C VAL A 163 4.80 5.06 56.36
N ARG A 164 3.98 4.33 57.11
CA ARG A 164 4.16 2.88 57.34
C ARG A 164 3.86 2.06 56.08
N SER A 165 2.92 2.49 55.23
CA SER A 165 2.62 1.84 53.95
C SER A 165 3.74 2.01 52.90
N LEU A 166 4.46 3.13 52.94
CA LEU A 166 5.57 3.44 52.02
C LEU A 166 6.87 2.66 52.32
N HIS A 167 7.01 2.01 53.48
CA HIS A 167 8.25 1.33 53.91
C HIS A 167 8.33 -0.18 53.56
N LYS A 168 7.31 -0.79 52.94
CA LYS A 168 7.37 -2.20 52.54
C LYS A 168 8.19 -2.37 51.23
N ARG A 169 9.40 -2.92 51.34
CA ARG A 169 10.25 -3.30 50.19
C ARG A 169 9.82 -4.65 49.59
N PRO A 170 9.84 -4.84 48.26
CA PRO A 170 9.85 -6.16 47.64
C PRO A 170 11.27 -6.76 47.68
N GLU A 171 11.39 -8.04 48.04
CA GLU A 171 12.64 -8.80 48.00
C GLU A 171 13.05 -9.13 46.56
N SER A 172 14.29 -8.81 46.20
CA SER A 172 14.88 -9.16 44.91
C SER A 172 15.37 -10.62 44.90
N ARG A 173 14.79 -11.47 44.03
CA ARG A 173 15.35 -12.79 43.72
C ARG A 173 16.23 -12.75 42.47
N THR A 174 17.44 -13.29 42.59
CA THR A 174 18.37 -13.56 41.50
C THR A 174 17.86 -14.70 40.61
N ARG A 175 17.79 -14.48 39.29
CA ARG A 175 17.45 -15.50 38.29
C ARG A 175 18.71 -16.30 37.90
N HIS A 176 18.66 -17.62 38.04
CA HIS A 176 19.68 -18.53 37.49
C HIS A 176 19.44 -18.76 35.99
N GLY A 177 20.46 -18.53 35.16
CA GLY A 177 20.44 -18.85 33.73
C GLY A 177 20.72 -20.32 33.48
N ALA A 178 19.80 -21.01 32.80
CA ALA A 178 20.06 -22.33 32.22
C ALA A 178 20.48 -22.16 30.74
N PRO A 179 21.42 -22.99 30.23
CA PRO A 179 21.91 -22.86 28.87
C PRO A 179 20.89 -23.42 27.87
N ARG A 180 20.57 -22.65 26.82
CA ARG A 180 19.71 -23.10 25.70
C ARG A 180 20.55 -23.45 24.47
N SER A 181 20.33 -24.65 23.97
CA SER A 181 20.85 -25.17 22.70
C SER A 181 20.06 -24.62 21.49
N ARG A 182 20.76 -24.31 20.40
CA ARG A 182 20.19 -23.86 19.11
C ARG A 182 19.55 -25.04 18.38
N ARG A 183 18.28 -24.90 17.96
CA ARG A 183 17.55 -25.88 17.16
C ARG A 183 17.36 -25.40 15.72
N SER A 184 17.50 -26.32 14.77
CA SER A 184 17.34 -26.12 13.32
C SER A 184 15.89 -25.80 12.92
N SER A 185 15.73 -25.01 11.85
CA SER A 185 14.46 -24.48 11.32
C SER A 185 13.56 -25.52 10.62
N SER A 186 13.83 -26.83 10.73
CA SER A 186 13.17 -27.87 9.94
C SER A 186 12.13 -28.74 10.68
N GLN A 187 11.86 -28.51 11.97
CA GLN A 187 10.88 -29.27 12.75
C GLN A 187 9.70 -28.40 13.20
N PHE A 188 8.65 -28.33 12.38
CA PHE A 188 7.48 -27.46 12.59
C PHE A 188 6.24 -28.14 13.19
N LEU A 189 6.25 -29.47 13.42
CA LEU A 189 5.00 -30.23 13.65
C LEU A 189 4.96 -31.11 14.91
N ARG A 190 5.85 -30.92 15.91
CA ARG A 190 5.77 -31.71 17.16
C ARG A 190 5.40 -30.87 18.39
N PRO A 191 4.30 -31.21 19.10
CA PRO A 191 3.83 -30.47 20.26
C PRO A 191 4.64 -30.81 21.53
N GLN A 192 5.04 -29.76 22.24
CA GLN A 192 5.38 -29.79 23.66
C GLN A 192 4.76 -28.54 24.29
N ILE A 193 3.64 -28.70 24.99
CA ILE A 193 3.06 -27.63 25.81
C ILE A 193 4.04 -27.41 26.96
N SER A 194 4.78 -26.32 26.94
CA SER A 194 5.52 -25.87 28.12
C SER A 194 5.46 -24.35 28.25
N ASN A 195 5.05 -23.96 29.45
CA ASN A 195 5.01 -22.63 30.08
C ASN A 195 3.80 -21.74 29.74
N VAL A 196 2.80 -21.79 30.62
CA VAL A 196 1.79 -20.74 30.82
C VAL A 196 2.53 -19.45 31.22
N ALA A 197 2.23 -18.32 30.57
CA ALA A 197 2.76 -17.02 30.98
C ALA A 197 2.24 -16.70 32.40
N SER A 198 3.08 -16.92 33.42
CA SER A 198 2.68 -16.76 34.82
C SER A 198 2.50 -15.28 35.16
N VAL A 199 1.26 -14.79 35.18
CA VAL A 199 0.96 -13.44 35.69
C VAL A 199 1.19 -13.44 37.21
N THR A 200 2.18 -12.68 37.68
CA THR A 200 2.39 -12.52 39.13
C THR A 200 1.28 -11.64 39.72
N ALA A 201 0.66 -12.08 40.82
CA ALA A 201 -0.50 -11.41 41.44
C ALA A 201 -0.27 -9.93 41.81
N ASP A 202 0.98 -9.50 42.00
CA ASP A 202 1.35 -8.15 42.41
C ASP A 202 1.64 -7.17 41.25
N LYS A 203 1.56 -7.60 39.98
CA LYS A 203 1.91 -6.75 38.82
C LYS A 203 0.79 -6.70 37.79
N VAL A 204 0.57 -5.52 37.22
CA VAL A 204 -0.36 -5.32 36.11
C VAL A 204 0.41 -5.45 34.79
N PRO A 205 0.06 -6.43 33.93
CA PRO A 205 0.66 -6.58 32.60
C PRO A 205 0.55 -5.32 31.74
N LEU A 206 1.41 -5.20 30.72
CA LEU A 206 1.38 -4.09 29.77
C LEU A 206 0.14 -4.16 28.86
N LEU A 207 -0.29 -5.38 28.56
CA LEU A 207 -1.54 -5.68 27.87
C LEU A 207 -2.49 -6.33 28.87
N HIS A 208 -3.62 -5.68 29.17
CA HIS A 208 -4.54 -6.21 30.17
C HIS A 208 -6.00 -5.88 29.88
N LEU A 209 -6.90 -6.69 30.42
CA LEU A 209 -8.34 -6.49 30.32
C LEU A 209 -8.87 -5.91 31.64
N LYS A 210 -9.79 -4.95 31.52
CA LYS A 210 -10.54 -4.38 32.64
C LYS A 210 -11.98 -4.87 32.58
N ARG A 211 -12.57 -5.03 33.77
CA ARG A 211 -13.99 -5.34 33.94
C ARG A 211 -14.66 -4.18 34.67
N LYS A 212 -15.93 -3.95 34.38
CA LYS A 212 -16.72 -2.93 35.07
C LYS A 212 -17.13 -3.44 36.46
N VAL A 213 -16.68 -2.75 37.50
CA VAL A 213 -17.07 -2.99 38.91
C VAL A 213 -17.76 -1.74 39.42
N GLY A 214 -19.09 -1.81 39.61
CA GLY A 214 -19.91 -0.63 39.88
C GLY A 214 -19.88 0.35 38.70
N THR A 215 -19.31 1.53 38.90
CA THR A 215 -19.14 2.56 37.86
C THR A 215 -17.76 2.59 37.23
N ASN A 216 -16.77 1.91 37.82
CA ASN A 216 -15.37 2.04 37.44
C ASN A 216 -14.87 0.82 36.66
N TRP A 217 -13.90 1.04 35.77
CA TRP A 217 -13.19 -0.02 35.08
C TRP A 217 -11.96 -0.43 35.89
N GLU A 218 -11.98 -1.65 36.41
CA GLU A 218 -10.91 -2.20 37.25
C GLU A 218 -10.19 -3.34 36.54
N TYR A 219 -8.89 -3.45 36.78
CA TYR A 219 -8.06 -4.53 36.24
C TYR A 219 -8.61 -5.90 36.67
N SER A 220 -8.80 -6.80 35.69
CA SER A 220 -9.22 -8.17 35.94
C SER A 220 -8.08 -9.13 35.61
N SER A 221 -7.48 -9.74 36.62
CA SER A 221 -6.43 -10.75 36.44
C SER A 221 -6.95 -11.98 35.67
N ASN A 222 -8.20 -12.39 35.92
CA ASN A 222 -8.79 -13.56 35.26
C ASN A 222 -8.98 -13.32 33.75
N LEU A 223 -9.60 -12.19 33.36
CA LEU A 223 -9.79 -11.86 31.95
C LEU A 223 -8.45 -11.63 31.24
N THR A 224 -7.51 -10.99 31.93
CA THR A 224 -6.16 -10.75 31.40
C THR A 224 -5.40 -12.06 31.18
N GLY A 225 -5.48 -13.01 32.12
CA GLY A 225 -4.90 -14.34 31.95
C GLY A 225 -5.44 -15.04 30.70
N VAL A 226 -6.76 -15.06 30.53
CA VAL A 226 -7.41 -15.63 29.33
C VAL A 226 -6.94 -14.95 28.05
N TYR A 227 -6.85 -13.63 28.03
CA TYR A 227 -6.39 -12.89 26.85
C TYR A 227 -4.93 -13.18 26.51
N LEU A 228 -4.03 -13.18 27.49
CA LEU A 228 -2.62 -13.47 27.27
C LEU A 228 -2.39 -14.94 26.84
N ASP A 229 -3.16 -15.88 27.40
CA ASP A 229 -3.15 -17.28 26.97
C ASP A 229 -3.60 -17.41 25.51
N ILE A 230 -4.65 -16.69 25.11
CA ILE A 230 -5.11 -16.62 23.72
C ILE A 230 -4.01 -16.03 22.82
N LEU A 231 -3.36 -14.94 23.20
CA LEU A 231 -2.26 -14.38 22.41
C LEU A 231 -1.11 -15.39 22.25
N HIS A 232 -0.76 -16.09 23.32
CA HIS A 232 0.26 -17.13 23.27
C HIS A 232 -0.17 -18.30 22.36
N GLU A 233 -1.44 -18.70 22.41
CA GLU A 233 -2.04 -19.70 21.52
C GLU A 233 -1.96 -19.26 20.04
N ILE A 234 -2.36 -18.02 19.73
CA ILE A 234 -2.30 -17.46 18.37
C ILE A 234 -0.85 -17.40 17.88
N ALA A 235 0.10 -16.98 18.72
CA ALA A 235 1.51 -16.95 18.35
C ALA A 235 2.07 -18.35 18.04
N THR A 236 1.64 -19.36 18.81
CA THR A 236 2.16 -20.73 18.71
C THR A 236 1.49 -21.53 17.59
N TYR A 237 0.16 -21.54 17.54
CA TYR A 237 -0.65 -22.41 16.67
C TYR A 237 -1.35 -21.64 15.54
N GLY A 238 -1.54 -20.33 15.71
CA GLY A 238 -2.36 -19.52 14.81
C GLY A 238 -3.84 -19.59 15.16
N THR A 239 -4.66 -18.76 14.49
CA THR A 239 -6.11 -18.74 14.66
C THR A 239 -6.86 -18.64 13.36
N THR A 240 -8.08 -19.14 13.31
CA THR A 240 -8.91 -19.13 12.11
C THR A 240 -10.04 -18.11 12.23
N PHE A 241 -10.34 -17.46 11.11
CA PHE A 241 -11.48 -16.55 10.92
C PHE A 241 -12.39 -17.06 9.80
N LYS A 242 -12.38 -18.37 9.55
CA LYS A 242 -13.21 -19.01 8.55
C LYS A 242 -14.69 -18.71 8.81
N ASP A 243 -15.44 -18.45 7.73
CA ASP A 243 -16.87 -18.18 7.73
C ASP A 243 -17.29 -16.90 8.49
N LYS A 244 -16.31 -16.01 8.75
CA LYS A 244 -16.53 -14.71 9.37
C LYS A 244 -16.57 -13.58 8.35
N ASN A 245 -17.52 -12.67 8.51
CA ASN A 245 -17.67 -11.47 7.70
C ASN A 245 -17.25 -10.24 8.50
N ALA A 246 -16.28 -9.47 7.99
CA ALA A 246 -15.74 -8.29 8.67
C ALA A 246 -15.89 -7.03 7.81
N LEU A 247 -16.32 -5.93 8.42
CA LEU A 247 -16.29 -4.59 7.85
C LEU A 247 -15.17 -3.76 8.48
N LEU A 248 -14.22 -3.30 7.68
CA LEU A 248 -13.12 -2.45 8.14
C LEU A 248 -13.20 -1.09 7.46
N THR A 249 -13.24 -0.02 8.27
CA THR A 249 -13.05 1.35 7.80
C THR A 249 -11.68 1.89 8.22
N GLY A 250 -11.12 2.84 7.48
CA GLY A 250 -9.80 3.40 7.78
C GLY A 250 -8.60 2.52 7.38
N VAL A 251 -8.74 1.67 6.37
CA VAL A 251 -7.69 0.72 5.92
C VAL A 251 -6.67 1.39 4.97
N GLY A 252 -6.09 2.52 5.37
CA GLY A 252 -5.11 3.25 4.56
C GLY A 252 -3.76 2.53 4.44
N LYS A 253 -2.97 2.83 3.40
CA LYS A 253 -1.57 2.35 3.28
C LYS A 253 -0.78 2.78 4.52
N GLY A 254 -0.06 1.85 5.16
CA GLY A 254 0.68 2.14 6.39
C GLY A 254 -0.25 2.44 7.57
N SER A 255 -1.31 1.66 7.74
CA SER A 255 -2.22 1.74 8.90
C SER A 255 -2.31 0.40 9.61
N ILE A 256 -2.74 0.43 10.87
CA ILE A 256 -3.06 -0.78 11.66
C ILE A 256 -4.10 -1.64 10.93
N GLY A 257 -5.10 -0.99 10.29
CA GLY A 257 -6.16 -1.68 9.55
C GLY A 257 -5.65 -2.57 8.42
N VAL A 258 -4.53 -2.22 7.76
CA VAL A 258 -3.94 -3.07 6.72
C VAL A 258 -3.35 -4.35 7.29
N GLU A 259 -2.69 -4.29 8.44
CA GLU A 259 -2.13 -5.49 9.08
C GLU A 259 -3.25 -6.39 9.63
N ILE A 260 -4.33 -5.80 10.17
CA ILE A 260 -5.53 -6.56 10.56
C ILE A 260 -6.19 -7.21 9.34
N LEU A 261 -6.31 -6.48 8.21
CA LEU A 261 -6.85 -7.04 6.96
C LEU A 261 -6.05 -8.28 6.52
N LYS A 262 -4.72 -8.23 6.55
CA LYS A 262 -3.87 -9.39 6.21
C LYS A 262 -4.14 -10.56 7.14
N GLY A 263 -4.32 -10.30 8.43
CA GLY A 263 -4.63 -11.34 9.42
C GLY A 263 -5.98 -12.01 9.16
N LEU A 264 -7.03 -11.23 8.94
CA LEU A 264 -8.37 -11.73 8.65
C LEU A 264 -8.41 -12.54 7.34
N LEU A 265 -7.76 -12.07 6.27
CA LEU A 265 -7.67 -12.80 5.00
C LEU A 265 -6.89 -14.12 5.15
N SER A 266 -5.80 -14.10 5.93
CA SER A 266 -5.00 -15.29 6.21
C SER A 266 -5.79 -16.34 6.99
N GLY A 267 -6.66 -15.89 7.91
CA GLY A 267 -7.54 -16.76 8.69
C GLY A 267 -8.82 -17.21 7.96
N GLY A 268 -9.11 -16.72 6.75
CA GLY A 268 -10.29 -17.19 5.99
C GLY A 268 -11.55 -16.36 6.12
N ALA A 269 -11.45 -15.09 6.49
CA ALA A 269 -12.59 -14.19 6.57
C ALA A 269 -12.97 -13.56 5.22
N HIS A 270 -14.26 -13.27 5.05
CA HIS A 270 -14.76 -12.36 4.04
C HIS A 270 -14.68 -10.94 4.56
N VAL A 271 -13.82 -10.12 3.98
CA VAL A 271 -13.56 -8.76 4.43
C VAL A 271 -14.09 -7.74 3.42
N VAL A 272 -14.96 -6.84 3.89
CA VAL A 272 -15.36 -5.63 3.17
C VAL A 272 -14.51 -4.48 3.71
N ILE A 273 -13.72 -3.86 2.85
CA ILE A 273 -12.91 -2.69 3.20
C ILE A 273 -13.43 -1.45 2.48
N THR A 274 -13.32 -0.32 3.18
CA THR A 274 -13.69 0.97 2.63
C THR A 274 -12.45 1.80 2.31
N THR A 275 -12.44 2.51 1.18
CA THR A 275 -11.42 3.51 0.87
C THR A 275 -12.06 4.83 0.46
N SER A 276 -11.58 5.93 1.05
CA SER A 276 -11.96 7.30 0.66
C SER A 276 -11.18 7.80 -0.56
N ARG A 277 -10.16 7.04 -1.01
CA ARG A 277 -9.33 7.35 -2.18
C ARG A 277 -9.36 6.19 -3.17
N TYR A 278 -10.50 6.02 -3.82
CA TYR A 278 -10.70 4.93 -4.78
C TYR A 278 -10.03 5.26 -6.13
N SER A 279 -8.93 4.57 -6.41
CA SER A 279 -8.13 4.74 -7.63
C SER A 279 -7.53 3.40 -8.07
N ARG A 280 -7.09 3.28 -9.33
CA ARG A 280 -6.45 2.04 -9.83
C ARG A 280 -5.22 1.63 -9.01
N PRO A 281 -4.28 2.52 -8.65
CA PRO A 281 -3.15 2.16 -7.77
C PRO A 281 -3.60 1.64 -6.40
N THR A 282 -4.64 2.26 -5.83
CA THR A 282 -5.21 1.83 -4.55
C THR A 282 -5.84 0.45 -4.63
N VAL A 283 -6.60 0.17 -5.71
CA VAL A 283 -7.19 -1.16 -5.94
C VAL A 283 -6.10 -2.21 -6.18
N ALA A 284 -5.09 -1.89 -6.99
CA ALA A 284 -3.95 -2.78 -7.25
C ALA A 284 -3.16 -3.11 -5.97
N TYR A 285 -3.03 -2.13 -5.06
CA TYR A 285 -2.43 -2.36 -3.74
C TYR A 285 -3.19 -3.41 -2.92
N TYR A 286 -4.52 -3.29 -2.83
CA TYR A 286 -5.34 -4.27 -2.10
C TYR A 286 -5.42 -5.61 -2.82
N GLN A 287 -5.43 -5.62 -4.16
CA GLN A 287 -5.31 -6.85 -4.95
C GLN A 287 -4.01 -7.57 -4.65
N GLY A 288 -2.88 -6.85 -4.55
CA GLY A 288 -1.59 -7.42 -4.17
C GLY A 288 -1.59 -8.00 -2.76
N ILE A 289 -2.31 -7.38 -1.82
CA ILE A 289 -2.53 -7.94 -0.46
C ILE A 289 -3.33 -9.24 -0.56
N PHE A 290 -4.45 -9.23 -1.28
CA PHE A 290 -5.28 -10.42 -1.46
C PHE A 290 -4.51 -11.58 -2.09
N GLN A 291 -3.74 -11.34 -3.15
CA GLN A 291 -2.92 -12.37 -3.81
C GLN A 291 -1.86 -13.00 -2.89
N ARG A 292 -1.35 -12.24 -1.90
CA ARG A 292 -0.31 -12.71 -0.98
C ARG A 292 -0.86 -13.39 0.27
N PHE A 293 -1.97 -12.89 0.83
CA PHE A 293 -2.45 -13.27 2.16
C PHE A 293 -3.80 -13.98 2.18
N SER A 294 -4.55 -14.02 1.07
CA SER A 294 -5.82 -14.77 1.03
C SER A 294 -5.61 -16.26 1.22
N SER A 295 -6.63 -16.91 1.78
CA SER A 295 -6.71 -18.35 2.01
C SER A 295 -7.75 -19.01 1.08
N LYS A 296 -7.85 -20.34 1.13
CA LYS A 296 -8.67 -21.14 0.22
C LYS A 296 -10.18 -20.89 0.35
N GLY A 297 -10.86 -20.92 -0.80
CA GLY A 297 -12.29 -21.20 -0.93
C GLY A 297 -13.18 -19.95 -0.92
N SER A 298 -14.49 -20.17 -1.04
CA SER A 298 -15.54 -19.16 -0.96
C SER A 298 -15.60 -18.41 0.39
N ALA A 299 -14.80 -18.84 1.37
CA ALA A 299 -14.73 -18.25 2.71
C ALA A 299 -13.86 -16.97 2.77
N SER A 300 -12.78 -16.87 1.97
CA SER A 300 -11.90 -15.71 1.94
C SER A 300 -12.15 -14.84 0.70
N ALA A 301 -12.86 -13.72 0.89
CA ALA A 301 -13.10 -12.74 -0.16
C ALA A 301 -12.73 -11.33 0.32
N LEU A 302 -12.25 -10.49 -0.61
CA LEU A 302 -11.97 -9.08 -0.34
C LEU A 302 -12.83 -8.21 -1.25
N THR A 303 -13.73 -7.44 -0.64
CA THR A 303 -14.54 -6.46 -1.35
C THR A 303 -14.05 -5.06 -1.02
N VAL A 304 -13.57 -4.31 -2.02
CA VAL A 304 -13.08 -2.93 -1.86
C VAL A 304 -14.13 -1.94 -2.35
N VAL A 305 -14.62 -1.07 -1.47
CA VAL A 305 -15.73 -0.15 -1.77
C VAL A 305 -15.29 1.31 -1.61
N PRO A 306 -15.62 2.22 -2.55
CA PRO A 306 -15.48 3.65 -2.35
C PRO A 306 -16.47 4.13 -1.28
N PHE A 307 -15.99 4.85 -0.26
CA PHE A 307 -16.84 5.24 0.86
C PHE A 307 -16.29 6.45 1.61
N ASN A 308 -17.18 7.38 1.93
CA ASN A 308 -16.89 8.54 2.77
C ASN A 308 -17.66 8.46 4.09
N GLN A 309 -16.97 8.10 5.19
CA GLN A 309 -17.58 8.04 6.52
C GLN A 309 -18.09 9.40 7.03
N GLY A 310 -17.74 10.54 6.41
CA GLY A 310 -18.31 11.85 6.73
C GLY A 310 -19.74 12.04 6.20
N SER A 311 -20.14 11.27 5.20
CA SER A 311 -21.48 11.29 4.60
C SER A 311 -22.41 10.35 5.35
N LYS A 312 -23.58 10.87 5.78
CA LYS A 312 -24.64 10.04 6.38
C LYS A 312 -25.21 9.05 5.35
N GLN A 313 -25.39 9.53 4.12
CA GLN A 313 -25.96 8.74 3.02
C GLN A 313 -25.04 7.57 2.68
N ASP A 314 -23.72 7.78 2.66
CA ASP A 314 -22.75 6.72 2.39
C ASP A 314 -22.80 5.65 3.49
N VAL A 315 -22.91 6.04 4.76
CA VAL A 315 -23.03 5.10 5.90
C VAL A 315 -24.25 4.21 5.74
N GLU A 316 -25.41 4.79 5.41
CA GLU A 316 -26.64 4.04 5.17
C GLU A 316 -26.51 3.15 3.92
N ALA A 317 -26.02 3.70 2.81
CA ALA A 317 -25.86 2.99 1.54
C ALA A 317 -24.85 1.84 1.61
N LEU A 318 -23.75 1.98 2.36
CA LEU A 318 -22.75 0.95 2.54
C LEU A 318 -23.34 -0.27 3.27
N VAL A 319 -24.04 -0.03 4.38
CA VAL A 319 -24.65 -1.11 5.15
C VAL A 319 -25.77 -1.77 4.34
N ASP A 320 -26.54 -0.99 3.59
CA ASP A 320 -27.56 -1.49 2.67
C ASP A 320 -26.97 -2.39 1.57
N TYR A 321 -25.85 -1.98 0.98
CA TYR A 321 -25.10 -2.76 -0.01
C TYR A 321 -24.61 -4.10 0.56
N ILE A 322 -24.00 -4.09 1.76
CA ILE A 322 -23.48 -5.29 2.43
C ILE A 322 -24.60 -6.31 2.67
N TYR A 323 -25.72 -5.87 3.26
CA TYR A 323 -26.77 -6.80 3.66
C TYR A 323 -27.75 -7.16 2.53
N SER A 324 -27.87 -6.32 1.49
CA SER A 324 -28.89 -6.51 0.43
C SER A 324 -28.28 -6.96 -0.90
N THR A 325 -27.11 -6.43 -1.28
CA THR A 325 -26.45 -6.80 -2.55
C THR A 325 -25.44 -7.92 -2.34
N LEU A 326 -24.56 -7.79 -1.35
CA LEU A 326 -23.60 -8.86 -1.02
C LEU A 326 -24.24 -10.00 -0.23
N SER A 327 -25.43 -9.78 0.35
CA SER A 327 -26.15 -10.74 1.19
C SER A 327 -25.30 -11.27 2.36
N LEU A 328 -24.48 -10.41 2.96
CA LEU A 328 -23.62 -10.75 4.09
C LEU A 328 -24.25 -10.29 5.41
N ASP A 329 -24.03 -11.08 6.45
CA ASP A 329 -24.30 -10.69 7.84
C ASP A 329 -22.97 -10.48 8.58
N LEU A 330 -22.76 -9.30 9.16
CA LEU A 330 -21.46 -8.92 9.74
C LEU A 330 -21.23 -9.61 11.09
N ASP A 331 -20.05 -10.20 11.26
CA ASP A 331 -19.54 -10.70 12.55
C ASP A 331 -18.64 -9.66 13.23
N TYR A 332 -17.86 -8.89 12.46
CA TYR A 332 -16.92 -7.93 12.99
C TYR A 332 -17.05 -6.55 12.34
N ILE A 333 -16.93 -5.49 13.13
CA ILE A 333 -16.77 -4.12 12.64
C ILE A 333 -15.55 -3.50 13.31
N LEU A 334 -14.63 -2.99 12.49
CA LEU A 334 -13.45 -2.25 12.92
C LEU A 334 -13.50 -0.83 12.33
N PRO A 335 -14.11 0.14 13.03
CA PRO A 335 -14.33 1.48 12.53
C PRO A 335 -13.08 2.36 12.75
N LEU A 336 -11.97 2.07 12.06
CA LEU A 336 -10.68 2.76 12.23
C LEU A 336 -10.55 4.05 11.39
N ALA A 337 -11.63 4.53 10.76
CA ALA A 337 -11.60 5.78 10.00
C ALA A 337 -11.30 6.98 10.90
N ALA A 338 -10.27 7.74 10.54
CA ALA A 338 -9.83 8.93 11.25
C ALA A 338 -9.28 9.97 10.28
N VAL A 339 -9.25 11.23 10.71
CA VAL A 339 -8.66 12.36 10.00
C VAL A 339 -7.61 12.99 10.91
N PRO A 340 -6.38 13.27 10.43
CA PRO A 340 -5.35 13.89 11.26
C PRO A 340 -5.69 15.36 11.54
N GLU A 341 -5.72 15.74 12.80
CA GLU A 341 -6.09 17.09 13.28
C GLU A 341 -4.92 17.90 13.87
N ASN A 342 -3.71 17.34 13.89
CA ASN A 342 -2.52 17.90 14.55
C ASN A 342 -2.34 19.42 14.34
N GLY A 343 -2.01 20.11 15.43
CA GLY A 343 -1.69 21.54 15.46
C GLY A 343 -2.90 22.45 15.66
N ARG A 344 -4.01 21.91 16.19
CA ARG A 344 -5.22 22.68 16.51
C ARG A 344 -5.48 22.61 18.00
N GLU A 345 -5.56 23.77 18.65
CA GLU A 345 -6.06 23.89 20.02
C GLU A 345 -7.52 24.34 20.01
N ILE A 346 -8.08 24.58 21.19
CA ILE A 346 -9.49 24.95 21.37
C ILE A 346 -9.87 26.28 20.68
N ASP A 347 -8.90 27.18 20.49
CA ASP A 347 -9.08 28.47 19.82
C ASP A 347 -9.01 28.38 18.28
N GLY A 348 -8.49 27.27 17.76
CA GLY A 348 -8.22 27.03 16.34
C GLY A 348 -9.07 25.92 15.71
N LEU A 349 -10.22 25.58 16.30
CA LEU A 349 -11.15 24.60 15.74
C LEU A 349 -11.75 25.12 14.42
N ASP A 350 -11.56 24.36 13.35
CA ASP A 350 -11.98 24.69 11.99
C ASP A 350 -12.98 23.66 11.43
N ASP A 351 -13.45 23.89 10.20
CA ASP A 351 -14.34 22.97 9.48
C ASP A 351 -13.78 21.53 9.41
N LYS A 352 -12.44 21.39 9.41
CA LYS A 352 -11.78 20.08 9.37
C LYS A 352 -11.94 19.36 10.71
N SER A 353 -11.87 20.06 11.83
CA SER A 353 -12.14 19.49 13.15
C SER A 353 -13.58 19.02 13.30
N GLU A 354 -14.55 19.82 12.85
CA GLU A 354 -15.97 19.40 12.87
C GLU A 354 -16.21 18.15 12.00
N LEU A 355 -15.59 18.11 10.82
CA LEU A 355 -15.66 16.95 9.93
C LEU A 355 -15.01 15.70 10.54
N ALA A 356 -13.84 15.86 11.16
CA ALA A 356 -13.12 14.78 11.82
C ALA A 356 -13.92 14.20 12.98
N HIS A 357 -14.49 15.05 13.84
CA HIS A 357 -15.37 14.66 14.94
C HIS A 357 -16.62 13.93 14.42
N ARG A 358 -17.22 14.42 13.34
CA ARG A 358 -18.36 13.76 12.69
C ARG A 358 -18.01 12.37 12.15
N ILE A 359 -16.81 12.19 11.58
CA ILE A 359 -16.33 10.90 11.08
C ILE A 359 -16.08 9.93 12.24
N MET A 360 -15.34 10.36 13.26
CA MET A 360 -14.85 9.51 14.34
C MET A 360 -15.89 9.17 15.40
N LEU A 361 -16.93 10.01 15.57
CA LEU A 361 -17.98 9.81 16.57
C LEU A 361 -19.36 9.67 15.93
N VAL A 362 -19.93 10.75 15.41
CA VAL A 362 -21.36 10.81 15.04
C VAL A 362 -21.73 9.75 13.99
N ASN A 363 -20.94 9.65 12.93
CA ASN A 363 -21.22 8.69 11.85
C ASN A 363 -20.74 7.26 12.19
N LEU A 364 -19.83 7.09 13.14
CA LEU A 364 -19.53 5.77 13.71
C LEU A 364 -20.76 5.24 14.45
N LEU A 365 -21.39 6.07 15.31
CA LEU A 365 -22.63 5.69 16.00
C LEU A 365 -23.75 5.36 15.01
N ARG A 366 -23.89 6.14 13.93
CA ARG A 366 -24.86 5.85 12.86
C ARG A 366 -24.55 4.54 12.16
N LEU A 367 -23.29 4.23 11.86
CA LEU A 367 -22.89 2.96 11.24
C LEU A 367 -23.37 1.78 12.10
N LEU A 368 -23.12 1.83 13.42
CA LEU A 368 -23.60 0.81 14.35
C LEU A 368 -25.13 0.72 14.38
N GLY A 369 -25.82 1.86 14.45
CA GLY A 369 -27.29 1.93 14.46
C GLY A 369 -27.92 1.34 13.20
N VAL A 370 -27.37 1.62 12.00
CA VAL A 370 -27.88 1.07 10.74
C VAL A 370 -27.67 -0.44 10.67
N VAL A 371 -26.49 -0.94 11.10
CA VAL A 371 -26.24 -2.40 11.17
C VAL A 371 -27.23 -3.09 12.10
N LYS A 372 -27.47 -2.52 13.29
CA LYS A 372 -28.48 -3.04 14.22
C LYS A 372 -29.85 -3.09 13.59
N ASN A 373 -30.28 -2.03 12.91
CA ASN A 373 -31.59 -1.98 12.26
C ASN A 373 -31.73 -3.05 11.16
N LYS A 374 -30.66 -3.31 10.40
CA LYS A 374 -30.64 -4.36 9.35
C LYS A 374 -30.66 -5.78 9.91
N LYS A 375 -30.05 -6.02 11.07
CA LYS A 375 -30.17 -7.31 11.76
C LYS A 375 -31.56 -7.50 12.38
N ALA A 376 -32.07 -6.47 13.05
CA ALA A 376 -33.38 -6.50 13.69
C ALA A 376 -34.52 -6.72 12.67
N SER A 377 -34.49 -6.04 11.51
CA SER A 377 -35.52 -6.20 10.47
C SER A 377 -35.49 -7.57 9.79
N ARG A 378 -34.37 -8.29 9.87
CA ARG A 378 -34.19 -9.65 9.33
C ARG A 378 -34.24 -10.75 10.39
N HIS A 379 -34.50 -10.38 11.66
CA HIS A 379 -34.52 -11.29 12.80
C HIS A 379 -33.20 -12.06 13.03
N PHE A 380 -32.05 -11.44 12.75
CA PHE A 380 -30.73 -11.99 13.09
C PHE A 380 -30.37 -11.73 14.55
N VAL A 381 -31.01 -12.48 15.46
CA VAL A 381 -30.85 -12.31 16.92
C VAL A 381 -29.68 -13.15 17.47
N THR A 382 -29.36 -14.29 16.86
CA THR A 382 -28.38 -15.26 17.39
C THR A 382 -26.97 -15.08 16.84
N ARG A 383 -26.69 -13.99 16.13
CA ARG A 383 -25.38 -13.70 15.52
C ARG A 383 -25.03 -12.22 15.72
N PRO A 384 -24.63 -11.81 16.94
CA PRO A 384 -24.25 -10.42 17.18
C PRO A 384 -22.96 -10.06 16.45
N THR A 385 -22.83 -8.79 16.08
CA THR A 385 -21.58 -8.24 15.52
C THR A 385 -20.68 -7.72 16.63
N GLN A 386 -19.45 -8.20 16.73
CA GLN A 386 -18.45 -7.61 17.62
C GLN A 386 -17.88 -6.34 17.00
N VAL A 387 -17.96 -5.23 17.73
CA VAL A 387 -17.40 -3.95 17.36
C VAL A 387 -16.12 -3.75 18.14
N ILE A 388 -14.99 -3.67 17.44
CA ILE A 388 -13.70 -3.31 18.04
C ILE A 388 -13.60 -1.79 18.05
N LEU A 389 -14.02 -1.15 19.15
CA LEU A 389 -14.00 0.30 19.27
C LEU A 389 -12.55 0.80 19.43
N PRO A 390 -12.05 1.67 18.54
CA PRO A 390 -10.71 2.22 18.67
C PRO A 390 -10.71 3.36 19.68
N LEU A 391 -10.46 3.03 20.93
CA LEU A 391 -10.28 3.98 22.03
C LEU A 391 -8.84 4.48 22.06
N SER A 392 -8.59 5.53 22.85
CA SER A 392 -7.30 6.21 22.93
C SER A 392 -6.94 6.43 24.40
N PRO A 393 -5.68 6.20 24.82
CA PRO A 393 -5.22 6.57 26.16
C PRO A 393 -5.08 8.09 26.31
N ASN A 394 -5.01 8.82 25.19
CA ASN A 394 -4.93 10.27 25.18
C ASN A 394 -6.33 10.91 25.24
N HIS A 395 -6.63 11.56 26.36
CA HIS A 395 -7.82 12.40 26.58
C HIS A 395 -7.45 13.88 26.73
N GLY A 396 -6.60 14.39 25.84
CA GLY A 396 -6.10 15.78 25.89
C GLY A 396 -4.79 15.94 26.67
N LEU A 397 -4.05 14.85 26.86
CA LEU A 397 -2.75 14.84 27.56
C LEU A 397 -1.63 15.43 26.69
N PHE A 398 -1.70 15.27 25.37
CA PHE A 398 -0.66 15.76 24.45
C PHE A 398 -0.85 17.24 24.05
N GLY A 399 -2.10 17.71 24.00
CA GLY A 399 -2.47 19.02 23.47
C GLY A 399 -2.37 19.09 21.94
N ASN A 400 -2.95 20.14 21.34
CA ASN A 400 -2.93 20.37 19.88
C ASN A 400 -3.60 19.28 19.02
N ASP A 401 -4.52 18.51 19.61
CA ASP A 401 -5.17 17.35 18.98
C ASP A 401 -6.52 17.68 18.30
N GLY A 402 -6.94 18.94 18.24
CA GLY A 402 -8.26 19.33 17.74
C GLY A 402 -9.39 18.68 18.54
N LEU A 403 -10.39 18.10 17.84
CA LEU A 403 -11.52 17.38 18.45
C LEU A 403 -11.28 15.86 18.58
N TYR A 404 -10.04 15.40 18.43
CA TYR A 404 -9.70 13.99 18.52
C TYR A 404 -10.02 13.41 19.90
N SER A 405 -9.61 14.10 20.97
CA SER A 405 -9.75 13.61 22.33
C SER A 405 -11.23 13.48 22.74
N GLU A 406 -12.03 14.48 22.38
CA GLU A 406 -13.48 14.57 22.57
C GLU A 406 -14.20 13.46 21.82
N SER A 407 -13.75 13.15 20.60
CA SER A 407 -14.28 12.03 19.82
C SER A 407 -14.01 10.70 20.51
N LYS A 408 -12.77 10.47 20.96
CA LYS A 408 -12.33 9.19 21.53
C LYS A 408 -12.91 8.92 22.91
N ILE A 409 -12.93 9.91 23.80
CA ILE A 409 -13.54 9.77 25.12
C ILE A 409 -15.06 9.56 25.03
N SER A 410 -15.72 10.21 24.06
CA SER A 410 -17.15 10.03 23.84
C SER A 410 -17.51 8.60 23.43
N LEU A 411 -16.62 7.88 22.73
CA LEU A 411 -16.84 6.48 22.37
C LEU A 411 -16.88 5.54 23.58
N GLU A 412 -16.20 5.88 24.67
CA GLU A 412 -16.22 5.08 25.90
C GLU A 412 -17.61 5.06 26.54
N THR A 413 -18.40 6.12 26.31
CA THR A 413 -19.75 6.17 26.85
C THR A 413 -20.61 5.02 26.34
N LEU A 414 -20.33 4.47 25.13
CA LEU A 414 -21.08 3.37 24.50
C LEU A 414 -21.18 2.10 25.35
N PHE A 415 -20.25 1.90 26.28
CA PHE A 415 -20.31 0.77 27.22
C PHE A 415 -21.53 0.80 28.14
N ASN A 416 -22.10 1.99 28.42
CA ASN A 416 -23.31 2.11 29.23
C ASN A 416 -24.58 1.87 28.40
N PRO A 417 -24.80 2.54 27.25
CA PRO A 417 -25.89 2.27 26.32
C PRO A 417 -26.01 0.81 25.88
N TRP A 418 -24.91 0.05 25.78
CA TRP A 418 -24.98 -1.38 25.50
C TRP A 418 -25.90 -2.15 26.47
N ASN A 419 -25.88 -1.77 27.76
CA ASN A 419 -26.74 -2.34 28.79
C ASN A 419 -28.10 -1.64 28.92
N SER A 420 -28.16 -0.33 28.70
CA SER A 420 -29.38 0.47 28.95
C SER A 420 -30.31 0.57 27.74
N GLU A 421 -29.86 0.23 26.54
CA GLU A 421 -30.63 0.31 25.29
C GLU A 421 -30.82 -1.07 24.64
N SER A 422 -31.78 -1.16 23.71
CA SER A 422 -32.22 -2.42 23.08
C SER A 422 -31.40 -2.84 21.85
N TRP A 423 -30.07 -2.80 21.97
CA TRP A 423 -29.17 -3.23 20.89
C TRP A 423 -28.04 -4.18 21.32
N GLY A 424 -27.88 -4.47 22.61
CA GLY A 424 -26.86 -5.41 23.11
C GLY A 424 -26.99 -6.84 22.58
N GLU A 425 -28.20 -7.25 22.15
CA GLU A 425 -28.44 -8.54 21.49
C GLU A 425 -27.86 -8.62 20.05
N TYR A 426 -27.69 -7.47 19.39
CA TYR A 426 -27.26 -7.41 17.99
C TYR A 426 -25.80 -7.00 17.82
N LEU A 427 -25.26 -6.22 18.77
CA LEU A 427 -23.89 -5.74 18.73
C LEU A 427 -23.21 -6.02 20.07
N CYS A 428 -21.98 -6.51 20.02
CA CYS A 428 -21.10 -6.70 21.18
C CYS A 428 -19.96 -5.69 21.13
N LEU A 429 -19.48 -5.22 22.28
CA LEU A 429 -18.42 -4.21 22.32
C LEU A 429 -17.11 -4.77 22.91
N ALA A 430 -16.01 -4.56 22.19
CA ALA A 430 -14.67 -4.65 22.72
C ALA A 430 -13.98 -3.30 22.48
N GLY A 431 -13.78 -2.49 23.52
CA GLY A 431 -12.99 -1.26 23.38
C GLY A 431 -11.52 -1.56 23.50
N ALA A 432 -10.78 -1.31 22.43
CA ALA A 432 -9.34 -1.41 22.40
C ALA A 432 -8.74 -0.02 22.61
N VAL A 433 -8.12 0.21 23.77
CA VAL A 433 -7.33 1.41 24.04
C VAL A 433 -5.98 1.24 23.35
N ILE A 434 -5.88 1.76 22.13
CA ILE A 434 -4.72 1.53 21.25
C ILE A 434 -3.56 2.44 21.70
N GLY A 435 -2.43 1.83 22.03
CA GLY A 435 -1.21 2.53 22.41
C GLY A 435 -0.45 3.17 21.26
N TRP A 436 0.72 3.72 21.61
CA TRP A 436 1.63 4.34 20.65
C TRP A 436 2.06 3.34 19.58
N THR A 437 1.59 3.54 18.34
CA THR A 437 1.84 2.61 17.23
C THR A 437 2.65 3.27 16.12
N ARG A 438 3.91 2.85 16.03
CA ARG A 438 4.92 3.36 15.09
C ARG A 438 4.62 2.98 13.65
N GLY A 439 5.11 3.80 12.72
CA GLY A 439 5.01 3.55 11.28
C GLY A 439 3.60 3.72 10.71
N THR A 440 2.65 4.22 11.51
CA THR A 440 1.32 4.58 11.05
C THR A 440 1.30 6.01 10.52
N GLY A 441 0.53 6.28 9.47
CA GLY A 441 0.45 7.65 8.89
C GLY A 441 -0.01 8.74 9.88
N LEU A 442 -0.66 8.38 11.00
CA LEU A 442 -1.02 9.31 12.08
C LEU A 442 0.16 9.63 13.00
N MET A 443 1.02 8.64 13.29
CA MET A 443 2.11 8.76 14.26
C MET A 443 3.50 8.88 13.62
N GLU A 444 3.60 8.95 12.29
CA GLU A 444 4.87 9.00 11.56
C GLU A 444 5.80 10.13 12.04
N ALA A 445 5.24 11.32 12.29
CA ALA A 445 5.97 12.48 12.82
C ALA A 445 6.52 12.29 14.25
N THR A 446 6.04 11.26 14.95
CA THR A 446 6.40 10.96 16.34
C THR A 446 7.35 9.75 16.45
N ASN A 447 7.63 9.07 15.34
CA ASN A 447 8.51 7.90 15.29
C ASN A 447 9.93 8.19 15.84
N THR A 448 10.47 9.39 15.55
CA THR A 448 11.82 9.79 15.99
C THR A 448 11.96 9.84 17.51
N VAL A 449 10.86 10.12 18.22
CA VAL A 449 10.81 10.23 19.69
C VAL A 449 10.68 8.86 20.34
N ALA A 450 10.14 7.86 19.63
CA ALA A 450 9.79 6.57 20.20
C ALA A 450 10.98 5.84 20.82
N HIS A 451 12.18 5.93 20.22
CA HIS A 451 13.39 5.29 20.75
C HIS A 451 13.74 5.74 22.17
N GLU A 452 13.80 7.06 22.39
CA GLU A 452 14.12 7.60 23.72
C GLU A 452 12.95 7.44 24.70
N LEU A 453 11.71 7.46 24.19
CA LEU A 453 10.51 7.22 24.99
C LEU A 453 10.48 5.81 25.60
N GLU A 454 10.89 4.79 24.85
CA GLU A 454 11.03 3.42 25.38
C GLU A 454 12.06 3.34 26.51
N GLY A 455 13.09 4.20 26.49
CA GLY A 455 14.06 4.38 27.57
C GLY A 455 13.43 4.84 28.90
N HIS A 456 12.24 5.44 28.86
CA HIS A 456 11.44 5.78 30.05
C HIS A 456 10.53 4.64 30.54
N GLY A 457 10.66 3.44 29.97
CA GLY A 457 9.95 2.24 30.40
C GLY A 457 8.61 2.00 29.72
N VAL A 458 8.23 2.84 28.76
CA VAL A 458 6.97 2.75 28.00
C VAL A 458 7.24 2.12 26.62
N PRO A 459 7.01 0.81 26.43
CA PRO A 459 7.17 0.17 25.13
C PRO A 459 6.20 0.74 24.10
N THR A 460 6.68 0.90 22.87
CA THR A 460 5.88 1.33 21.73
C THR A 460 5.73 0.18 20.73
N PHE A 461 4.61 0.13 20.00
CA PHE A 461 4.27 -1.02 19.17
C PHE A 461 4.51 -0.75 17.69
N SER A 462 4.94 -1.77 16.95
CA SER A 462 4.83 -1.77 15.50
C SER A 462 3.36 -1.96 15.07
N ALA A 463 3.01 -1.56 13.84
CA ALA A 463 1.67 -1.77 13.31
C ALA A 463 1.25 -3.26 13.27
N LYS A 464 2.22 -4.17 13.13
CA LYS A 464 1.99 -5.62 13.15
C LYS A 464 1.71 -6.14 14.56
N GLU A 465 2.48 -5.71 15.56
CA GLU A 465 2.25 -6.06 16.97
C GLU A 465 0.87 -5.57 17.43
N MET A 466 0.51 -4.33 17.11
CA MET A 466 -0.81 -3.81 17.47
C MET A 466 -1.94 -4.54 16.75
N ALA A 467 -1.76 -4.90 15.47
CA ALA A 467 -2.73 -5.71 14.75
C ALA A 467 -2.88 -7.13 15.35
N PHE A 468 -1.78 -7.76 15.76
CA PHE A 468 -1.78 -9.04 16.47
C PHE A 468 -2.55 -8.95 17.79
N ASN A 469 -2.34 -7.89 18.58
CA ASN A 469 -3.07 -7.66 19.82
C ASN A 469 -4.59 -7.50 19.56
N ILE A 470 -4.96 -6.70 18.56
CA ILE A 470 -6.38 -6.50 18.21
C ILE A 470 -7.03 -7.78 17.69
N LEU A 471 -6.34 -8.56 16.85
CA LEU A 471 -6.83 -9.86 16.36
C LEU A 471 -7.05 -10.85 17.52
N GLY A 472 -6.27 -10.75 18.61
CA GLY A 472 -6.49 -11.51 19.84
C GLY A 472 -7.88 -11.28 20.45
N LEU A 473 -8.41 -10.06 20.41
CA LEU A 473 -9.76 -9.72 20.91
C LEU A 473 -10.88 -10.36 20.10
N MET A 474 -10.59 -10.76 18.85
CA MET A 474 -11.54 -11.37 17.93
C MET A 474 -11.63 -12.90 18.09
N HIS A 475 -10.83 -13.48 19.00
CA HIS A 475 -10.81 -14.92 19.28
C HIS A 475 -12.18 -15.40 19.80
N PRO A 476 -12.65 -16.61 19.43
CA PRO A 476 -13.99 -17.10 19.80
C PRO A 476 -14.30 -17.09 21.32
N LEU A 477 -13.28 -17.33 22.16
CA LEU A 477 -13.42 -17.28 23.62
C LEU A 477 -13.75 -15.86 24.11
N LEU A 478 -13.03 -14.84 23.64
CA LEU A 478 -13.30 -13.45 24.01
C LEU A 478 -14.59 -12.94 23.35
N PHE A 479 -14.88 -13.37 22.13
CA PHE A 479 -16.17 -13.07 21.51
C PHE A 479 -17.34 -13.55 22.36
N SER A 480 -17.26 -14.77 22.91
CA SER A 480 -18.29 -15.33 23.81
C SER A 480 -18.45 -14.50 25.09
N ILE A 481 -17.36 -13.95 25.62
CA ILE A 481 -17.40 -13.02 26.76
C ILE A 481 -18.07 -11.70 26.37
N THR A 482 -17.75 -11.13 25.19
CA THR A 482 -18.36 -9.88 24.72
C THR A 482 -19.86 -9.93 24.47
N GLN A 483 -20.45 -11.14 24.36
CA GLN A 483 -21.89 -11.33 24.29
C GLN A 483 -22.59 -11.14 25.64
N VAL A 484 -21.86 -11.33 26.73
CA VAL A 484 -22.40 -11.24 28.10
C VAL A 484 -22.07 -9.89 28.72
N GLU A 485 -20.85 -9.40 28.52
CA GLU A 485 -20.41 -8.10 29.04
C GLU A 485 -19.42 -7.41 28.10
N PRO A 486 -19.41 -6.07 28.01
CA PRO A 486 -18.42 -5.37 27.23
C PRO A 486 -17.00 -5.54 27.79
N ILE A 487 -16.02 -5.66 26.91
CA ILE A 487 -14.61 -5.78 27.30
C ILE A 487 -13.89 -4.46 27.09
N TRP A 488 -13.12 -4.06 28.09
CA TRP A 488 -12.15 -2.97 27.98
C TRP A 488 -10.74 -3.56 27.89
N ALA A 489 -10.12 -3.46 26.72
CA ALA A 489 -8.78 -3.96 26.46
C ALA A 489 -7.79 -2.79 26.45
N ASP A 490 -6.93 -2.77 27.46
CA ASP A 490 -5.85 -1.81 27.57
C ASP A 490 -4.62 -2.33 26.81
N LEU A 491 -4.39 -1.75 25.63
CA LEU A 491 -3.29 -2.08 24.73
C LEU A 491 -2.31 -0.90 24.61
N ASN A 492 -2.19 -0.09 25.67
CA ASN A 492 -1.46 1.18 25.61
C ASN A 492 0.07 1.06 25.80
N GLY A 493 0.58 -0.07 26.31
CA GLY A 493 2.00 -0.22 26.63
C GLY A 493 2.42 0.45 27.95
N GLY A 494 1.47 0.65 28.88
CA GLY A 494 1.72 1.29 30.17
C GLY A 494 1.88 2.81 30.13
N MET A 495 1.52 3.46 29.01
CA MET A 495 1.59 4.93 28.84
C MET A 495 0.90 5.68 29.98
N ASP A 496 -0.25 5.20 30.46
CA ASP A 496 -1.02 5.84 31.54
C ASP A 496 -0.25 5.92 32.87
N ARG A 497 0.82 5.14 33.02
CA ARG A 497 1.65 5.11 34.24
C ARG A 497 2.76 6.16 34.22
N LEU A 498 3.03 6.78 33.07
CA LEU A 498 4.07 7.80 32.91
C LEU A 498 3.45 9.20 33.02
N PRO A 499 3.68 9.95 34.12
CA PRO A 499 3.21 11.33 34.21
C PRO A 499 3.95 12.23 33.23
N ASP A 500 3.32 13.35 32.85
CA ASP A 500 3.92 14.42 32.02
C ASP A 500 4.49 13.94 30.67
N LEU A 501 3.79 13.00 30.02
CA LEU A 501 4.20 12.44 28.72
C LEU A 501 4.43 13.51 27.64
N ALA A 502 3.61 14.57 27.62
CA ALA A 502 3.78 15.69 26.69
C ALA A 502 5.09 16.45 26.90
N ASP A 503 5.49 16.68 28.16
CA ASP A 503 6.74 17.37 28.48
C ASP A 503 7.95 16.49 28.16
N ILE A 504 7.85 15.18 28.43
CA ILE A 504 8.91 14.21 28.10
C ILE A 504 9.12 14.16 26.59
N THR A 505 8.04 14.02 25.82
CA THR A 505 8.12 13.95 24.35
C THR A 505 8.63 15.26 23.74
N THR A 506 8.23 16.42 24.29
CA THR A 506 8.73 17.74 23.88
C THR A 506 10.21 17.91 24.20
N ARG A 507 10.67 17.43 25.37
CA ARG A 507 12.08 17.44 25.76
C ARG A 507 12.92 16.60 24.82
N ILE A 508 12.52 15.36 24.55
CA ILE A 508 13.19 14.46 23.60
C ILE A 508 13.31 15.12 22.22
N ARG A 509 12.21 15.70 21.69
CA ARG A 509 12.24 16.41 20.41
C ARG A 509 13.24 17.57 20.40
N THR A 510 13.23 18.36 21.47
CA THR A 510 14.10 19.53 21.61
C THR A 510 15.57 19.11 21.71
N ASP A 511 15.87 18.05 22.44
CA ASP A 511 17.23 17.56 22.64
C ASP A 511 17.78 16.92 21.36
N LEU A 512 16.96 16.16 20.62
CA LEU A 512 17.30 15.66 19.28
C LEU A 512 17.58 16.80 18.30
N ALA A 513 16.73 17.83 18.28
CA ALA A 513 16.91 19.01 17.42
C ALA A 513 18.18 19.79 17.77
N LYS A 514 18.45 20.02 19.07
CA LYS A 514 19.69 20.66 19.53
C LYS A 514 20.92 19.86 19.13
N LYS A 515 20.89 18.53 19.30
CA LYS A 515 22.01 17.65 18.94
C LYS A 515 22.25 17.63 17.43
N SER A 516 21.19 17.61 16.63
CA SER A 516 21.23 17.74 15.17
C SER A 516 21.84 19.06 14.74
N GLU A 517 21.35 20.18 15.27
CA GLU A 517 21.82 21.51 14.88
C GLU A 517 23.26 21.76 15.31
N LEU A 518 23.64 21.34 16.53
CA LEU A 518 25.02 21.42 17.01
C LEU A 518 25.98 20.65 16.10
N ARG A 519 25.62 19.44 15.68
CA ARG A 519 26.47 18.65 14.77
C ARG A 519 26.54 19.25 13.38
N ARG A 520 25.42 19.77 12.88
CA ARG A 520 25.38 20.47 11.59
C ARG A 520 26.20 21.76 11.60
N SER A 521 26.18 22.52 12.70
CA SER A 521 27.00 23.71 12.85
C SER A 521 28.48 23.36 12.91
N ILE A 522 28.87 22.35 13.69
CA ILE A 522 30.26 21.86 13.75
C ILE A 522 30.72 21.35 12.37
N ALA A 523 29.88 20.60 11.64
CA ALA A 523 30.22 20.12 10.31
C ALA A 523 30.43 21.25 9.30
N ARG A 524 29.59 22.30 9.34
CA ARG A 524 29.74 23.49 8.50
C ARG A 524 30.96 24.32 8.87
N ASP A 525 31.23 24.48 10.16
CA ASP A 525 32.37 25.24 10.67
C ASP A 525 33.69 24.55 10.30
N ASN A 526 33.78 23.23 10.55
CA ASN A 526 34.92 22.43 10.11
C ASN A 526 35.14 22.49 8.59
N ALA A 527 34.07 22.49 7.79
CA ALA A 527 34.18 22.62 6.34
C ALA A 527 34.67 24.02 5.92
N ALA A 528 34.22 25.08 6.61
CA ALA A 528 34.68 26.44 6.37
C ALA A 528 36.14 26.65 6.80
N ASP A 529 36.53 26.16 7.98
CA ASP A 529 37.90 26.19 8.49
C ASP A 529 38.84 25.44 7.55
N PHE A 530 38.43 24.24 7.09
CA PHE A 530 39.19 23.48 6.11
C PHE A 530 39.44 24.28 4.83
N LYS A 531 38.42 25.01 4.36
CA LYS A 531 38.51 25.87 3.17
C LYS A 531 39.41 27.09 3.37
N ILE A 532 39.42 27.67 4.57
CA ILE A 532 40.27 28.83 4.92
C ILE A 532 41.74 28.39 5.06
N ILE A 533 42.01 27.30 5.77
CA ILE A 533 43.37 26.82 6.06
C ILE A 533 44.05 26.29 4.79
N ASN A 534 43.35 25.46 4.02
CA ASN A 534 43.95 24.74 2.88
C ASN A 534 43.66 25.40 1.52
N GLY A 535 42.79 26.42 1.49
CA GLY A 535 42.36 27.10 0.28
C GLY A 535 41.31 26.32 -0.53
N VAL A 536 40.61 27.02 -1.43
CA VAL A 536 39.50 26.48 -2.24
C VAL A 536 39.95 25.34 -3.17
N GLN A 537 41.23 25.31 -3.56
CA GLN A 537 41.77 24.26 -4.42
C GLN A 537 41.93 22.93 -3.69
N ALA A 538 42.35 22.93 -2.41
CA ALA A 538 42.47 21.71 -1.62
C ALA A 538 41.10 21.09 -1.31
N GLU A 539 40.07 21.91 -1.09
CA GLU A 539 38.68 21.46 -0.93
C GLU A 539 38.19 20.73 -2.19
N ARG A 540 38.45 21.26 -3.39
CA ARG A 540 38.07 20.63 -4.66
C ARG A 540 38.71 19.26 -4.89
N VAL A 541 39.92 19.03 -4.38
CA VAL A 541 40.61 17.74 -4.49
C VAL A 541 39.99 16.68 -3.56
N LEU A 542 39.45 17.10 -2.41
CA LEU A 542 38.81 16.21 -1.43
C LEU A 542 37.31 16.05 -1.64
N GLN A 543 36.70 16.90 -2.47
CA GLN A 543 35.31 16.72 -2.86
C GLN A 543 35.14 15.41 -3.60
N THR A 544 34.24 14.58 -3.08
CA THR A 544 33.82 13.37 -3.78
C THR A 544 33.07 13.78 -5.03
N VAL A 545 33.65 13.48 -6.19
CA VAL A 545 33.00 13.74 -7.48
C VAL A 545 31.89 12.71 -7.64
N SER A 546 30.65 13.14 -7.48
CA SER A 546 29.48 12.32 -7.79
C SER A 546 29.33 12.22 -9.30
N VAL A 547 29.59 11.03 -9.85
CA VAL A 547 29.35 10.76 -11.28
C VAL A 547 27.86 10.56 -11.48
N MET A 548 27.24 11.43 -12.27
CA MET A 548 25.84 11.28 -12.64
C MET A 548 25.68 10.17 -13.68
N PRO A 549 24.80 9.17 -13.44
CA PRO A 549 24.49 8.17 -14.46
C PRO A 549 23.94 8.81 -15.73
N ARG A 550 24.43 8.36 -16.88
CA ARG A 550 23.90 8.67 -18.21
C ARG A 550 23.35 7.39 -18.82
N ALA A 551 22.35 7.53 -19.69
CA ALA A 551 21.78 6.38 -20.36
C ALA A 551 22.77 5.85 -21.41
N ASN A 552 22.85 4.53 -21.53
CA ASN A 552 23.63 3.89 -22.58
C ASN A 552 22.76 2.86 -23.31
N PHE A 553 22.35 3.21 -24.53
CA PHE A 553 21.54 2.33 -25.37
C PHE A 553 22.36 1.15 -25.86
N GLN A 554 22.15 -0.01 -25.24
CA GLN A 554 22.72 -1.27 -25.69
C GLN A 554 21.73 -1.97 -26.63
N PHE A 555 22.14 -2.16 -27.88
CA PHE A 555 21.43 -3.00 -28.83
C PHE A 555 21.84 -4.46 -28.62
N SER A 556 21.33 -5.04 -27.53
CA SER A 556 21.66 -6.40 -27.13
C SER A 556 21.00 -7.42 -28.05
N PHE A 557 21.82 -8.25 -28.69
CA PHE A 557 21.35 -9.49 -29.31
C PHE A 557 21.01 -10.54 -28.24
N PRO A 558 20.20 -11.56 -28.58
CA PRO A 558 20.00 -12.70 -27.69
C PRO A 558 21.35 -13.26 -27.21
N PRO A 559 21.54 -13.47 -25.89
CA PRO A 559 22.81 -13.98 -25.38
C PRO A 559 23.06 -15.39 -25.92
N LEU A 560 24.23 -15.58 -26.53
CA LEU A 560 24.64 -16.89 -27.05
C LEU A 560 25.33 -17.67 -25.93
N GLU A 561 24.79 -18.84 -25.60
CA GLU A 561 25.40 -19.72 -24.62
C GLU A 561 26.67 -20.39 -25.18
N PRO A 562 27.68 -20.69 -24.34
CA PRO A 562 28.88 -21.38 -24.79
C PRO A 562 28.54 -22.80 -25.27
N ALA A 563 29.26 -23.30 -26.28
CA ALA A 563 28.98 -24.60 -26.89
C ALA A 563 28.94 -25.78 -25.88
N GLU A 564 29.73 -25.70 -24.83
CA GLU A 564 29.79 -26.68 -23.72
C GLU A 564 28.44 -26.85 -23.01
N SER A 565 27.66 -25.77 -22.87
CA SER A 565 26.34 -25.82 -22.24
C SER A 565 25.29 -26.60 -23.04
N LEU A 566 25.56 -26.82 -24.33
CA LEU A 566 24.66 -27.49 -25.29
C LEU A 566 25.07 -28.95 -25.57
N GLU A 567 26.06 -29.50 -24.85
CA GLU A 567 26.54 -30.88 -25.05
C GLU A 567 25.46 -31.93 -24.85
N ASN A 568 24.52 -31.68 -23.93
CA ASN A 568 23.32 -32.48 -23.69
C ASN A 568 22.39 -32.58 -24.92
N LEU A 569 22.52 -31.69 -25.89
CA LEU A 569 21.77 -31.68 -27.15
C LEU A 569 22.59 -32.24 -28.34
N SER A 570 23.79 -32.76 -28.09
CA SER A 570 24.68 -33.32 -29.13
C SER A 570 24.02 -34.39 -30.01
N GLN A 571 23.06 -35.13 -29.47
CA GLN A 571 22.25 -36.11 -30.19
C GLN A 571 21.44 -35.54 -31.36
N LEU A 572 21.13 -34.24 -31.37
CA LEU A 572 20.38 -33.57 -32.44
C LEU A 572 21.26 -33.16 -33.63
N ARG A 573 22.59 -33.33 -33.53
CA ARG A 573 23.54 -32.89 -34.55
C ARG A 573 23.35 -33.66 -35.85
N GLY A 574 23.02 -32.94 -36.93
CA GLY A 574 22.82 -33.52 -38.26
C GLY A 574 21.51 -34.28 -38.46
N MET A 575 20.59 -34.25 -37.48
CA MET A 575 19.26 -34.85 -37.61
C MET A 575 18.26 -33.97 -38.36
N ILE A 576 18.51 -32.66 -38.37
CA ILE A 576 17.58 -31.66 -38.87
C ILE A 576 18.19 -30.98 -40.09
N ASP A 577 17.43 -30.95 -41.19
CA ASP A 577 17.74 -30.18 -42.38
C ASP A 577 17.53 -28.69 -42.11
N LEU A 578 18.62 -27.95 -41.91
CA LEU A 578 18.60 -26.54 -41.53
C LEU A 578 17.99 -25.65 -42.62
N GLU A 579 17.96 -26.08 -43.89
CA GLU A 579 17.32 -25.32 -44.97
C GLU A 579 15.79 -25.27 -44.83
N LYS A 580 15.22 -26.23 -44.10
CA LYS A 580 13.76 -26.32 -43.83
C LYS A 580 13.38 -25.86 -42.43
N VAL A 581 14.34 -25.36 -41.66
CA VAL A 581 14.08 -24.79 -40.34
C VAL A 581 13.84 -23.29 -40.49
N VAL A 582 12.62 -22.86 -40.22
CA VAL A 582 12.29 -21.44 -40.18
C VAL A 582 12.72 -20.86 -38.84
N VAL A 583 13.50 -19.80 -38.87
CA VAL A 583 14.01 -19.10 -37.68
C VAL A 583 13.59 -17.63 -37.72
N VAL A 584 13.18 -17.10 -36.58
CA VAL A 584 12.92 -15.66 -36.41
C VAL A 584 14.24 -14.97 -36.07
N THR A 585 14.80 -14.21 -37.02
CA THR A 585 16.10 -13.55 -36.87
C THR A 585 15.99 -12.08 -36.44
N GLY A 586 14.81 -11.48 -36.52
CA GLY A 586 14.56 -10.10 -36.09
C GLY A 586 13.08 -9.83 -35.81
N PHE A 587 12.81 -8.83 -34.97
CA PHE A 587 11.46 -8.39 -34.63
C PHE A 587 11.45 -6.90 -34.29
N ALA A 588 10.34 -6.22 -34.60
CA ALA A 588 10.04 -4.89 -34.11
C ALA A 588 8.52 -4.66 -34.14
N GLU A 589 8.06 -3.65 -33.42
CA GLU A 589 6.65 -3.25 -33.36
C GLU A 589 6.56 -1.73 -33.22
N VAL A 590 5.43 -1.17 -33.66
CA VAL A 590 5.00 0.18 -33.29
C VAL A 590 3.60 0.05 -32.72
N GLY A 591 3.48 0.26 -31.41
CA GLY A 591 2.23 0.08 -30.68
C GLY A 591 1.94 1.21 -29.70
N PRO A 592 0.91 1.07 -28.86
CA PRO A 592 0.55 2.10 -27.88
C PRO A 592 1.65 2.43 -26.87
N TRP A 593 2.59 1.52 -26.66
CA TRP A 593 3.76 1.71 -25.80
C TRP A 593 5.06 2.00 -26.56
N GLY A 594 4.97 2.40 -27.83
CA GLY A 594 6.12 2.72 -28.66
C GLY A 594 6.71 1.49 -29.34
N SER A 595 8.02 1.31 -29.22
CA SER A 595 8.77 0.20 -29.82
C SER A 595 8.67 -1.08 -29.00
N SER A 596 9.20 -2.19 -29.53
CA SER A 596 9.25 -3.48 -28.82
C SER A 596 10.11 -3.43 -27.56
N ARG A 597 11.10 -2.51 -27.51
CA ARG A 597 11.93 -2.30 -26.32
C ARG A 597 11.14 -1.62 -25.21
N THR A 598 10.52 -0.48 -25.51
CA THR A 598 9.76 0.30 -24.53
C THR A 598 8.52 -0.47 -24.05
N ARG A 599 7.83 -1.16 -24.96
CA ARG A 599 6.71 -2.05 -24.59
C ARG A 599 7.16 -3.21 -23.70
N TRP A 600 8.34 -3.79 -23.94
CA TRP A 600 8.89 -4.85 -23.08
C TRP A 600 9.19 -4.38 -21.67
N GLU A 601 9.74 -3.18 -21.49
CA GLU A 601 9.95 -2.62 -20.16
C GLU A 601 8.63 -2.44 -19.40
N MET A 602 7.62 -1.88 -20.06
CA MET A 602 6.32 -1.66 -19.45
C MET A 602 5.58 -2.98 -19.16
N GLU A 603 5.73 -3.99 -20.00
CA GLU A 603 5.13 -5.32 -19.80
C GLU A 603 5.83 -6.12 -18.70
N ALA A 604 7.17 -6.16 -18.71
CA ALA A 604 7.95 -6.99 -17.80
C ALA A 604 8.17 -6.35 -16.41
N ARG A 605 8.34 -5.02 -16.36
CA ARG A 605 8.67 -4.29 -15.12
C ARG A 605 7.56 -3.36 -14.65
N GLY A 606 6.71 -2.86 -15.56
CA GLY A 606 5.64 -1.92 -15.23
C GLY A 606 6.10 -0.47 -15.04
N GLU A 607 7.38 -0.19 -15.31
CA GLU A 607 7.98 1.15 -15.31
C GLU A 607 9.08 1.23 -16.39
N PHE A 608 9.38 2.44 -16.83
CA PHE A 608 10.46 2.68 -17.78
C PHE A 608 11.80 2.83 -17.08
N THR A 609 12.86 2.34 -17.72
CA THR A 609 14.24 2.70 -17.38
C THR A 609 14.54 4.13 -17.84
N ILE A 610 15.75 4.63 -17.54
CA ILE A 610 16.19 5.93 -18.07
C ILE A 610 16.28 5.85 -19.60
N GLU A 611 16.82 4.75 -20.12
CA GLU A 611 16.88 4.42 -21.53
C GLU A 611 15.49 4.41 -22.17
N GLY A 612 14.53 3.71 -21.56
CA GLY A 612 13.14 3.67 -22.02
C GLY A 612 12.46 5.03 -22.00
N CYS A 613 12.70 5.84 -20.96
CA CYS A 613 12.17 7.21 -20.89
C CYS A 613 12.75 8.09 -22.00
N ILE A 614 14.05 8.01 -22.28
CA ILE A 614 14.70 8.79 -23.34
C ILE A 614 14.18 8.34 -24.71
N GLU A 615 14.04 7.03 -24.94
CA GLU A 615 13.50 6.50 -26.20
C GLU A 615 12.06 7.00 -26.44
N MET A 616 11.20 6.94 -25.41
CA MET A 616 9.84 7.47 -25.48
C MET A 616 9.83 8.99 -25.66
N ALA A 617 10.67 9.74 -24.93
CA ALA A 617 10.75 11.19 -25.03
C ALA A 617 11.19 11.64 -26.43
N TRP A 618 12.15 10.93 -27.03
CA TRP A 618 12.61 11.18 -28.39
C TRP A 618 11.51 10.85 -29.41
N MET A 619 10.86 9.69 -29.25
CA MET A 619 9.82 9.21 -30.15
C MET A 619 8.58 10.12 -30.15
N MET A 620 8.17 10.60 -28.98
CA MET A 620 7.07 11.57 -28.81
C MET A 620 7.46 13.01 -29.19
N GLY A 621 8.75 13.26 -29.47
CA GLY A 621 9.26 14.55 -29.89
C GLY A 621 9.42 15.58 -28.76
N TYR A 622 9.56 15.14 -27.51
CA TYR A 622 9.91 16.02 -26.39
C TYR A 622 11.38 16.43 -26.41
N ILE A 623 12.28 15.53 -26.82
CA ILE A 623 13.71 15.81 -26.92
C ILE A 623 14.22 15.57 -28.34
N LYS A 624 15.29 16.27 -28.70
CA LYS A 624 16.02 16.07 -29.95
C LYS A 624 17.52 16.14 -29.70
N HIS A 625 18.29 15.45 -30.52
CA HIS A 625 19.75 15.56 -30.48
C HIS A 625 20.17 16.92 -31.03
N PHE A 626 21.08 17.60 -30.34
CA PHE A 626 21.68 18.85 -30.76
C PHE A 626 23.20 18.76 -30.71
N ASP A 627 23.83 19.21 -31.78
CA ASP A 627 25.28 19.33 -31.91
C ASP A 627 25.56 20.74 -32.45
N GLY A 628 26.05 21.62 -31.58
CA GLY A 628 26.31 23.01 -31.96
C GLY A 628 26.49 23.95 -30.77
N ARG A 629 26.33 25.25 -31.04
CA ARG A 629 26.39 26.29 -29.99
C ARG A 629 25.01 26.57 -29.42
N LEU A 630 24.90 26.52 -28.10
CA LEU A 630 23.70 26.93 -27.36
C LEU A 630 23.50 28.45 -27.44
N LYS A 631 22.33 28.91 -26.95
CA LYS A 631 21.97 30.34 -26.90
C LYS A 631 22.96 31.17 -26.07
N ASP A 632 23.68 30.56 -25.14
CA ASP A 632 24.73 31.17 -24.31
C ASP A 632 26.12 31.23 -25.00
N GLY A 633 26.24 30.68 -26.21
CA GLY A 633 27.47 30.61 -26.98
C GLY A 633 28.38 29.43 -26.63
N SER A 634 28.01 28.60 -25.65
CA SER A 634 28.76 27.39 -25.27
C SER A 634 28.56 26.27 -26.30
N LEU A 635 29.60 25.46 -26.50
CA LEU A 635 29.51 24.25 -27.33
C LEU A 635 28.82 23.15 -26.53
N TYR A 636 27.78 22.56 -27.09
CA TYR A 636 27.00 21.50 -26.46
C TYR A 636 26.70 20.39 -27.46
N VAL A 637 26.83 19.16 -26.98
CA VAL A 637 26.46 17.94 -27.70
C VAL A 637 25.64 17.10 -26.75
N GLY A 638 24.39 16.81 -27.12
CA GLY A 638 23.50 16.01 -26.29
C GLY A 638 22.03 16.27 -26.56
N TRP A 639 21.20 15.94 -25.58
CA TRP A 639 19.76 16.11 -25.64
C TRP A 639 19.36 17.55 -25.34
N VAL A 640 18.51 18.12 -26.18
CA VAL A 640 17.83 19.39 -25.89
C VAL A 640 16.33 19.19 -25.95
N ASP A 641 15.63 19.97 -25.15
CA ASP A 641 14.17 20.03 -25.20
C ASP A 641 13.73 20.59 -26.56
N ALA A 642 12.80 19.91 -27.22
CA ALA A 642 12.40 20.25 -28.58
C ALA A 642 11.68 21.61 -28.66
N LYS A 643 11.00 22.03 -27.58
CA LYS A 643 10.23 23.28 -27.51
C LYS A 643 11.10 24.47 -27.10
N SER A 644 11.83 24.38 -25.99
CA SER A 644 12.62 25.48 -25.43
C SER A 644 14.02 25.60 -26.04
N GLY A 645 14.58 24.48 -26.52
CA GLY A 645 15.97 24.38 -26.94
C GLY A 645 16.98 24.40 -25.79
N GLU A 646 16.52 24.20 -24.54
CA GLU A 646 17.41 24.09 -23.38
C GLU A 646 18.04 22.69 -23.30
N PRO A 647 19.28 22.57 -22.79
CA PRO A 647 19.90 21.29 -22.47
C PRO A 647 19.06 20.46 -21.50
N VAL A 648 19.07 19.14 -21.72
CA VAL A 648 18.37 18.16 -20.89
C VAL A 648 19.37 17.12 -20.42
N ASP A 649 19.53 16.98 -19.10
CA ASP A 649 20.36 15.92 -18.53
C ASP A 649 19.57 14.61 -18.35
N ASP A 650 20.18 13.48 -18.75
CA ASP A 650 19.57 12.15 -18.78
C ASP A 650 18.88 11.75 -17.46
N LYS A 651 19.57 11.95 -16.33
CA LYS A 651 19.12 11.48 -15.01
C LYS A 651 18.08 12.39 -14.37
N ASP A 652 18.43 13.67 -14.22
CA ASP A 652 17.68 14.59 -13.37
C ASP A 652 16.49 15.22 -14.13
N ASP A 653 16.64 15.42 -15.44
CA ASP A 653 15.62 16.12 -16.24
C ASP A 653 14.67 15.17 -16.96
N VAL A 654 15.14 14.09 -17.59
CA VAL A 654 14.25 13.29 -18.46
C VAL A 654 13.10 12.68 -17.69
N ARG A 655 13.41 12.02 -16.57
CA ARG A 655 12.40 11.37 -15.73
C ARG A 655 11.52 12.41 -15.02
N GLY A 656 12.14 13.44 -14.45
CA GLY A 656 11.43 14.49 -13.71
C GLY A 656 10.50 15.34 -14.58
N ARG A 657 10.91 15.66 -15.81
CA ARG A 657 10.17 16.54 -16.73
C ARG A 657 9.16 15.78 -17.59
N TYR A 658 9.51 14.61 -18.13
CA TYR A 658 8.72 13.99 -19.20
C TYR A 658 8.00 12.69 -18.82
N GLU A 659 8.46 11.93 -17.81
CA GLU A 659 7.88 10.60 -17.50
C GLU A 659 6.37 10.68 -17.25
N LYS A 660 5.91 11.69 -16.51
CA LYS A 660 4.49 11.89 -16.21
C LYS A 660 3.66 12.11 -17.48
N ASP A 661 4.15 12.94 -18.40
CA ASP A 661 3.45 13.26 -19.64
C ASP A 661 3.50 12.08 -20.62
N ILE A 662 4.63 11.37 -20.69
CA ILE A 662 4.76 10.12 -21.45
C ILE A 662 3.71 9.11 -20.99
N LEU A 663 3.59 8.86 -19.68
CA LEU A 663 2.62 7.90 -19.15
C LEU A 663 1.16 8.32 -19.36
N ASN A 664 0.87 9.63 -19.40
CA ASN A 664 -0.48 10.14 -19.67
C ASN A 664 -0.87 10.04 -21.14
N HIS A 665 0.11 10.13 -22.04
CA HIS A 665 -0.08 10.21 -23.49
C HIS A 665 0.47 8.98 -24.26
N ALA A 666 0.65 7.86 -23.55
CA ALA A 666 0.98 6.55 -24.12
C ALA A 666 0.05 5.46 -23.54
N GLY A 667 0.01 4.30 -24.19
CA GLY A 667 -0.80 3.16 -23.78
C GLY A 667 -2.29 3.32 -24.06
N VAL A 668 -3.11 2.66 -23.24
CA VAL A 668 -4.58 2.68 -23.34
C VAL A 668 -5.13 3.89 -22.60
N ARG A 669 -5.68 4.85 -23.35
CA ARG A 669 -6.13 6.15 -22.84
C ARG A 669 -7.37 6.65 -23.58
N LEU A 670 -7.90 7.79 -23.14
CA LEU A 670 -8.99 8.45 -23.83
C LEU A 670 -8.58 8.83 -25.25
N ILE A 671 -9.50 8.72 -26.20
CA ILE A 671 -9.24 9.04 -27.61
C ILE A 671 -8.87 10.52 -27.71
N GLU A 672 -7.68 10.79 -28.23
CA GLU A 672 -7.15 12.12 -28.49
C GLU A 672 -7.50 12.52 -29.94
N PRO A 673 -8.39 13.50 -30.16
CA PRO A 673 -8.87 13.85 -31.50
C PRO A 673 -7.74 14.26 -32.46
N GLU A 674 -6.65 14.80 -31.93
CA GLU A 674 -5.46 15.22 -32.67
C GLU A 674 -4.84 14.07 -33.47
N LEU A 675 -4.88 12.85 -32.94
CA LEU A 675 -4.34 11.65 -33.58
C LEU A 675 -5.28 11.07 -34.66
N PHE A 676 -6.55 11.49 -34.67
CA PHE A 676 -7.58 10.91 -35.53
C PHE A 676 -8.32 11.96 -36.37
N ARG A 677 -7.60 12.99 -36.83
CA ARG A 677 -8.14 14.04 -37.74
C ARG A 677 -9.41 14.70 -37.21
N GLY A 678 -9.47 14.95 -35.89
CA GLY A 678 -10.61 15.58 -35.22
C GLY A 678 -11.74 14.64 -34.82
N TYR A 679 -11.54 13.32 -34.86
CA TYR A 679 -12.53 12.36 -34.38
C TYR A 679 -12.73 12.47 -32.86
N ASP A 680 -13.92 12.87 -32.45
CA ASP A 680 -14.36 12.88 -31.05
C ASP A 680 -15.55 11.92 -30.86
N PRO A 681 -15.40 10.83 -30.09
CA PRO A 681 -16.49 9.91 -29.82
C PRO A 681 -17.68 10.57 -29.09
N LYS A 682 -17.46 11.68 -28.36
CA LYS A 682 -18.55 12.45 -27.73
C LYS A 682 -19.42 13.19 -28.75
N LYS A 683 -18.89 13.43 -29.96
CA LYS A 683 -19.53 14.12 -31.07
C LYS A 683 -19.36 13.34 -32.38
N LYS A 684 -19.76 12.06 -32.39
CA LYS A 684 -19.66 11.22 -33.58
C LYS A 684 -20.65 11.70 -34.66
N VAL A 685 -20.13 12.25 -35.75
CA VAL A 685 -20.92 12.77 -36.87
C VAL A 685 -21.54 11.64 -37.67
N PHE A 686 -22.81 11.78 -38.02
CA PHE A 686 -23.59 10.89 -38.87
C PHE A 686 -24.51 11.70 -39.77
N ASN A 687 -24.67 11.28 -41.02
CA ASN A 687 -25.52 11.98 -41.96
C ASN A 687 -26.91 11.32 -41.98
N GLN A 688 -27.94 12.06 -41.60
CA GLN A 688 -29.31 11.62 -41.77
C GLN A 688 -29.84 12.15 -43.10
N GLU A 689 -30.40 11.23 -43.88
CA GLU A 689 -31.10 11.59 -45.09
C GLU A 689 -32.47 12.19 -44.77
N ILE A 690 -32.76 13.34 -45.36
CA ILE A 690 -34.04 14.01 -45.27
C ILE A 690 -34.48 14.52 -46.64
N GLU A 691 -35.78 14.71 -46.80
CA GLU A 691 -36.33 15.40 -47.95
C GLU A 691 -36.39 16.90 -47.67
N LEU A 692 -35.77 17.70 -48.54
CA LEU A 692 -35.76 19.17 -48.40
C LEU A 692 -36.65 19.85 -49.45
N LEU A 693 -37.11 21.03 -49.07
CA LEU A 693 -37.67 22.08 -49.93
C LEU A 693 -36.79 23.31 -49.70
N HIS A 694 -36.05 23.75 -50.71
CA HIS A 694 -35.08 24.84 -50.56
C HIS A 694 -35.21 25.88 -51.68
N GLU A 695 -34.75 27.09 -51.39
CA GLU A 695 -34.60 28.17 -52.36
C GLU A 695 -33.42 27.91 -53.32
N PRO A 696 -33.40 28.53 -54.51
CA PRO A 696 -32.31 28.33 -55.47
C PRO A 696 -30.98 28.85 -54.91
N PHE A 697 -29.87 28.17 -55.23
CA PHE A 697 -28.52 28.64 -54.92
C PHE A 697 -27.63 28.59 -56.17
N GLU A 698 -26.60 29.45 -56.17
CA GLU A 698 -25.69 29.62 -57.29
C GLU A 698 -24.57 28.57 -57.27
N VAL A 699 -24.29 28.00 -58.44
CA VAL A 699 -23.22 27.01 -58.68
C VAL A 699 -22.60 27.22 -60.06
N SER A 700 -21.49 26.54 -60.32
CA SER A 700 -20.93 26.44 -61.67
C SER A 700 -21.82 25.61 -62.61
N GLN A 701 -21.75 25.86 -63.92
CA GLN A 701 -22.48 25.07 -64.93
C GLN A 701 -22.23 23.57 -64.81
N VAL A 702 -20.98 23.18 -64.55
CA VAL A 702 -20.56 21.78 -64.44
C VAL A 702 -21.20 21.12 -63.22
N GLU A 703 -21.29 21.82 -62.09
CA GLU A 703 -21.95 21.31 -60.89
C GLU A 703 -23.47 21.26 -61.02
N ALA A 704 -24.09 22.25 -61.66
CA ALA A 704 -25.53 22.22 -61.97
C ALA A 704 -25.89 20.96 -62.77
N GLY A 705 -25.09 20.61 -63.78
CA GLY A 705 -25.22 19.36 -64.53
C GLY A 705 -25.14 18.11 -63.65
N LYS A 706 -24.20 18.06 -62.69
CA LYS A 706 -24.06 16.94 -61.73
C LYS A 706 -25.28 16.81 -60.81
N PHE A 707 -25.79 17.91 -60.26
CA PHE A 707 -26.99 17.90 -59.40
C PHE A 707 -28.24 17.46 -60.18
N LYS A 708 -28.39 17.88 -61.44
CA LYS A 708 -29.50 17.44 -62.30
C LYS A 708 -29.39 15.95 -62.65
N HIS A 709 -28.18 15.43 -62.84
CA HIS A 709 -27.95 14.02 -63.14
C HIS A 709 -28.36 13.10 -61.97
N GLU A 710 -27.98 13.44 -60.74
CA GLU A 710 -28.34 12.64 -59.55
C GLU A 710 -29.82 12.73 -59.18
N HIS A 711 -30.41 13.93 -59.23
CA HIS A 711 -31.77 14.17 -58.72
C HIS A 711 -32.86 14.17 -59.80
N GLY A 712 -32.51 14.16 -61.09
CA GLY A 712 -33.44 14.06 -62.22
C GLY A 712 -34.56 15.09 -62.16
N ASP A 713 -35.81 14.63 -62.15
CA ASP A 713 -37.00 15.50 -62.11
C ASP A 713 -37.14 16.32 -60.82
N LYS A 714 -36.42 15.92 -59.77
CA LYS A 714 -36.46 16.53 -58.43
C LYS A 714 -35.45 17.69 -58.27
N CYS A 715 -34.80 18.11 -59.34
CA CYS A 715 -33.85 19.23 -59.36
C CYS A 715 -34.05 20.05 -60.64
N ASP A 716 -34.21 21.36 -60.53
CA ASP A 716 -34.22 22.29 -61.67
C ASP A 716 -32.90 23.05 -61.74
N ILE A 717 -32.42 23.26 -62.96
CA ILE A 717 -31.24 24.07 -63.25
C ILE A 717 -31.55 25.09 -64.34
N TRP A 718 -31.04 26.30 -64.21
CA TRP A 718 -31.14 27.34 -65.25
C TRP A 718 -29.97 28.32 -65.17
N ALA A 719 -29.70 29.01 -66.28
CA ALA A 719 -28.68 30.04 -66.35
C ALA A 719 -29.21 31.39 -65.83
N GLY A 720 -28.38 32.12 -65.09
CA GLY A 720 -28.60 33.49 -64.67
C GLY A 720 -27.95 34.52 -65.60
N ASP A 721 -27.84 35.77 -65.13
CA ASP A 721 -27.13 36.82 -65.85
C ASP A 721 -25.60 36.63 -65.71
N GLY A 722 -24.94 36.22 -66.80
CA GLY A 722 -23.51 35.91 -66.85
C GLY A 722 -23.21 34.39 -66.82
N ASP A 723 -22.05 34.00 -66.28
CA ASP A 723 -21.62 32.59 -66.15
C ASP A 723 -22.20 31.86 -64.92
N GLN A 724 -23.22 32.45 -64.28
CA GLN A 724 -23.84 31.92 -63.05
C GLN A 724 -24.95 30.93 -63.39
N TRP A 725 -24.95 29.75 -62.75
CA TRP A 725 -26.02 28.76 -62.87
C TRP A 725 -26.73 28.59 -61.53
N PHE A 726 -28.05 28.45 -61.55
CA PHE A 726 -28.85 28.24 -60.35
C PHE A 726 -29.37 26.81 -60.29
N VAL A 727 -29.31 26.21 -59.10
CA VAL A 727 -29.86 24.89 -58.79
C VAL A 727 -30.98 25.04 -57.77
N LYS A 728 -32.13 24.40 -58.01
CA LYS A 728 -33.24 24.32 -57.07
C LYS A 728 -33.70 22.89 -56.85
N PHE A 729 -33.61 22.43 -55.61
CA PHE A 729 -34.16 21.13 -55.20
C PHE A 729 -35.68 21.21 -55.01
N LYS A 730 -36.41 20.30 -55.66
CA LYS A 730 -37.86 20.14 -55.50
C LYS A 730 -38.18 19.18 -54.35
N LYS A 731 -39.44 19.20 -53.92
CA LYS A 731 -39.98 18.26 -52.93
C LYS A 731 -39.62 16.82 -53.30
N GLY A 732 -39.09 16.08 -52.33
CA GLY A 732 -38.65 14.69 -52.50
C GLY A 732 -37.19 14.51 -52.93
N ALA A 733 -36.44 15.61 -53.08
CA ALA A 733 -34.98 15.57 -53.25
C ALA A 733 -34.31 15.14 -51.94
N ARG A 734 -33.38 14.18 -52.03
CA ARG A 734 -32.68 13.57 -50.89
C ARG A 734 -31.45 14.40 -50.56
N VAL A 735 -31.33 14.87 -49.32
CA VAL A 735 -30.15 15.59 -48.83
C VAL A 735 -29.67 14.97 -47.53
N PHE A 736 -28.34 14.95 -47.37
CA PHE A 736 -27.68 14.49 -46.16
C PHE A 736 -27.48 15.65 -45.18
N VAL A 737 -28.14 15.60 -44.03
CA VAL A 737 -27.94 16.56 -42.94
C VAL A 737 -27.07 15.94 -41.84
N PRO A 738 -25.92 16.54 -41.51
CA PRO A 738 -25.08 16.07 -40.41
C PRO A 738 -25.79 16.19 -39.06
N LYS A 739 -25.72 15.13 -38.27
CA LYS A 739 -26.09 15.06 -36.85
C LYS A 739 -24.94 14.46 -36.06
N ALA A 740 -24.95 14.63 -34.75
CA ALA A 740 -23.95 14.02 -33.87
C ALA A 740 -24.61 13.22 -32.75
N PHE A 741 -24.02 12.09 -32.38
CA PHE A 741 -24.43 11.31 -31.21
C PHE A 741 -23.24 11.04 -30.29
N LYS A 742 -23.55 10.78 -29.02
CA LYS A 742 -22.55 10.38 -28.02
C LYS A 742 -22.28 8.89 -28.16
N PHE A 743 -21.05 8.53 -28.51
CA PHE A 743 -20.60 7.15 -28.58
C PHE A 743 -20.03 6.70 -27.23
N SER A 744 -20.24 5.43 -26.86
CA SER A 744 -19.83 4.90 -25.55
C SER A 744 -18.34 4.53 -25.48
N ARG A 745 -17.70 4.22 -26.62
CA ARG A 745 -16.29 3.84 -26.68
C ARG A 745 -15.40 5.09 -26.73
N LEU A 746 -14.99 5.54 -25.54
CA LEU A 746 -14.16 6.73 -25.35
C LEU A 746 -12.66 6.43 -25.20
N VAL A 747 -12.31 5.15 -25.02
CA VAL A 747 -10.95 4.68 -24.69
C VAL A 747 -10.43 3.76 -25.79
N ALA A 748 -9.17 3.94 -26.19
CA ALA A 748 -8.47 3.09 -27.15
C ALA A 748 -6.98 3.02 -26.84
N GLY A 749 -6.33 1.93 -27.27
CA GLY A 749 -4.87 1.85 -27.34
C GLY A 749 -4.40 2.66 -28.55
N GLN A 750 -3.68 3.76 -28.31
CA GLN A 750 -3.25 4.70 -29.34
C GLN A 750 -1.74 4.78 -29.31
N ILE A 751 -1.09 4.88 -30.48
CA ILE A 751 0.35 5.17 -30.59
C ILE A 751 0.70 6.39 -29.71
N PRO A 752 1.87 6.44 -29.05
CA PRO A 752 2.25 7.56 -28.20
C PRO A 752 2.06 8.90 -28.90
N THR A 753 1.45 9.85 -28.20
CA THR A 753 1.12 11.15 -28.78
C THR A 753 2.40 11.88 -29.18
N GLY A 754 2.40 12.40 -30.40
CA GLY A 754 3.56 13.07 -30.97
C GLY A 754 4.46 12.15 -31.79
N TRP A 755 4.26 10.82 -31.81
CA TRP A 755 4.96 9.92 -32.73
C TRP A 755 4.83 10.39 -34.18
N ASP A 756 5.94 10.37 -34.91
CA ASP A 756 5.98 10.79 -36.31
C ASP A 756 7.00 9.93 -37.09
N ALA A 757 6.57 9.46 -38.25
CA ALA A 757 7.37 8.68 -39.19
C ALA A 757 8.61 9.47 -39.68
N GLY A 758 8.50 10.80 -39.78
CA GLY A 758 9.60 11.67 -40.19
C GLY A 758 10.81 11.60 -39.26
N ARG A 759 10.62 11.37 -37.96
CA ARG A 759 11.74 11.20 -37.00
C ARG A 759 12.56 9.94 -37.23
N TYR A 760 11.96 8.93 -37.85
CA TYR A 760 12.65 7.70 -38.26
C TYR A 760 13.30 7.83 -39.65
N GLY A 761 13.25 9.01 -40.27
CA GLY A 761 13.89 9.28 -41.56
C GLY A 761 13.02 8.98 -42.78
N ILE A 762 11.72 8.72 -42.60
CA ILE A 762 10.80 8.54 -43.74
C ILE A 762 10.60 9.90 -44.45
N PRO A 763 10.82 9.98 -45.77
CA PRO A 763 10.61 11.20 -46.56
C PRO A 763 9.18 11.76 -46.47
N ALA A 764 9.07 13.09 -46.48
CA ALA A 764 7.79 13.79 -46.28
C ALA A 764 6.76 13.53 -47.40
N ASP A 765 7.23 13.35 -48.64
CA ASP A 765 6.40 12.96 -49.79
C ASP A 765 5.73 11.61 -49.56
N ILE A 766 6.48 10.61 -49.07
CA ILE A 766 5.93 9.29 -48.73
C ILE A 766 4.89 9.39 -47.61
N ILE A 767 5.16 10.19 -46.57
CA ILE A 767 4.22 10.40 -45.46
C ILE A 767 2.88 10.97 -45.97
N THR A 768 2.93 11.91 -46.92
CA THR A 768 1.69 12.50 -47.48
C THR A 768 0.94 11.57 -48.44
N GLN A 769 1.64 10.67 -49.13
CA GLN A 769 1.07 9.80 -50.14
C GLN A 769 0.42 8.53 -49.55
N VAL A 770 0.93 8.05 -48.43
CA VAL A 770 0.64 6.71 -47.89
C VAL A 770 -0.29 6.79 -46.68
N CYS A 771 -1.08 5.73 -46.43
CA CYS A 771 -1.92 5.65 -45.24
C CYS A 771 -1.10 5.38 -43.97
N ASP A 772 -1.61 5.89 -42.83
CA ASP A 772 -0.93 5.83 -41.53
C ASP A 772 -0.57 4.39 -41.10
N ALA A 773 -1.36 3.38 -41.49
CA ALA A 773 -1.11 1.97 -41.19
C ALA A 773 0.14 1.39 -41.88
N LEU A 774 0.44 1.83 -43.11
CA LEU A 774 1.56 1.32 -43.88
C LEU A 774 2.89 1.96 -43.43
N LEU A 775 2.83 3.20 -42.89
CA LEU A 775 3.97 3.89 -42.29
C LEU A 775 4.48 3.18 -41.03
N SER A 776 3.57 2.65 -40.19
CA SER A 776 3.96 1.86 -39.01
C SER A 776 4.52 0.48 -39.34
N GLY A 777 4.10 -0.15 -40.44
CA GLY A 777 4.50 -1.52 -40.80
C GLY A 777 5.92 -1.64 -41.38
N LYS A 778 6.37 -0.67 -42.18
CA LYS A 778 7.70 -0.70 -42.81
C LYS A 778 8.87 -0.57 -41.82
N LEU A 779 8.67 0.16 -40.72
CA LEU A 779 9.68 0.36 -39.68
C LEU A 779 9.93 -0.88 -38.81
N ALA A 780 9.04 -1.87 -38.87
CA ALA A 780 9.15 -3.11 -38.09
C ALA A 780 10.08 -4.17 -38.73
N GLY A 781 10.55 -3.95 -39.97
CA GLY A 781 11.49 -4.84 -40.66
C GLY A 781 12.93 -4.55 -40.27
N GLY A 782 13.54 -5.43 -39.47
CA GLY A 782 14.86 -5.22 -38.85
C GLY A 782 16.10 -5.46 -39.74
N PHE A 783 15.98 -5.40 -41.07
CA PHE A 783 17.13 -5.60 -41.97
C PHE A 783 17.30 -4.42 -42.93
N GLY A 784 18.55 -3.96 -43.09
CA GLY A 784 18.93 -3.19 -44.26
C GLY A 784 18.93 -4.12 -45.48
N GLU A 785 18.09 -3.81 -46.47
CA GLU A 785 17.85 -4.67 -47.64
C GLU A 785 19.14 -5.01 -48.42
N GLU A 786 20.16 -4.16 -48.36
CA GLU A 786 21.39 -4.30 -49.15
C GLU A 786 22.27 -5.50 -48.74
N GLY A 787 22.25 -5.93 -47.48
CA GLY A 787 23.09 -7.04 -47.00
C GLY A 787 22.55 -8.45 -47.32
N LEU A 788 21.27 -8.57 -47.66
CA LEU A 788 20.63 -9.88 -47.93
C LEU A 788 20.99 -10.44 -49.32
N TYR A 789 21.23 -9.55 -50.29
CA TYR A 789 21.59 -9.93 -51.66
C TYR A 789 22.99 -10.54 -51.78
N GLU A 790 23.83 -10.43 -50.75
CA GLU A 790 25.13 -11.11 -50.70
C GLU A 790 24.97 -12.63 -50.50
N PHE A 791 23.88 -13.07 -49.86
CA PHE A 791 23.68 -14.46 -49.46
C PHE A 791 22.55 -15.15 -50.24
N VAL A 792 21.61 -14.40 -50.82
CA VAL A 792 20.42 -14.97 -51.48
C VAL A 792 20.01 -14.15 -52.71
N ASN A 793 19.43 -14.83 -53.71
CA ASN A 793 18.87 -14.17 -54.89
C ASN A 793 17.63 -13.32 -54.51
N MET A 794 17.38 -12.24 -55.25
CA MET A 794 16.19 -11.38 -55.12
C MET A 794 14.88 -12.17 -55.06
N GLU A 795 14.75 -13.23 -55.87
CA GLU A 795 13.54 -14.07 -55.93
C GLU A 795 13.26 -14.85 -54.64
N ALA A 796 14.26 -15.01 -53.77
CA ALA A 796 14.11 -15.70 -52.49
C ALA A 796 13.65 -14.76 -51.36
N ILE A 797 13.62 -13.45 -51.59
CA ILE A 797 13.12 -12.46 -50.64
C ILE A 797 11.63 -12.24 -50.93
N SER A 798 10.77 -12.62 -49.99
CA SER A 798 9.32 -12.42 -50.09
C SER A 798 8.81 -11.57 -48.93
N ASN A 799 7.73 -10.81 -49.18
CA ASN A 799 7.04 -10.03 -48.17
C ASN A 799 5.61 -10.58 -47.98
N ALA A 800 5.40 -11.32 -46.89
CA ALA A 800 4.13 -11.93 -46.52
C ALA A 800 3.41 -11.20 -45.36
N ALA A 801 3.76 -9.93 -45.09
CA ALA A 801 3.29 -9.20 -43.91
C ALA A 801 1.74 -9.13 -43.79
N MET A 802 1.01 -9.14 -44.92
CA MET A 802 -0.45 -9.12 -44.93
C MET A 802 -1.10 -10.51 -44.85
N GLU A 803 -0.47 -11.56 -45.38
CA GLU A 803 -1.03 -12.92 -45.35
C GLU A 803 -0.96 -13.56 -43.96
N LEU A 804 0.09 -13.26 -43.18
CA LEU A 804 0.20 -13.68 -41.78
C LEU A 804 -0.76 -12.93 -40.84
N ALA A 805 -1.09 -11.67 -41.16
CA ALA A 805 -1.98 -10.84 -40.34
C ALA A 805 -3.48 -11.16 -40.52
N MET A 806 -3.88 -11.78 -41.65
CA MET A 806 -5.27 -12.16 -41.95
C MET A 806 -5.62 -13.61 -41.59
N GLY A 807 -4.67 -14.38 -41.04
CA GLY A 807 -4.81 -15.79 -40.69
C GLY A 807 -5.21 -16.10 -39.25
N HIS A 808 -5.63 -15.11 -38.44
CA HIS A 808 -6.03 -15.28 -37.04
C HIS A 808 -7.48 -14.91 -36.75
#